data_AF-A0A355EL81-F1
#
_entry.id   AF-A0A355EL81-F1
#
_cell.length_a   1.000
_cell.length_b   1.000
_cell.length_c   1.000
_cell.angle_alpha   90.00
_cell.angle_beta   90.00
_cell.angle_gamma   90.00
#
_symmetry.space_group_name_H-M   'P 1'
#
loop_
_entity.id
_entity.type
_entity.pdbx_description
1 polymer ?
#
loop_
_entity_poly.entity_id
_entity_poly.type
_entity_poly.pdbx_seq_one_letter_code
_entity_poly.pdbx_strand_id
1 'polypeptide(L)'
;MPENILQCEIKAQVERVTYYNEENHYTIAKVKIEGRNSLVTVVGTLYSIVPGEIVRLKGSWGVHPRWGEQFKVASYETLLPATVKGIERYLGSGMIKGIGPVMAKRLVTRFGEATLDIIDTNMERLHEVPGIGDKRIDMIKAAWDEQKEVRNVMVFLQGNGVSPAYAAKIYRFYGSDAVRVVSENPYRLAVDIFGIGFLTADRIAGKLGIEKEAPLRIETGILYVLGQLSDEGHLFFPGEQLIEKCSEVLEVAIDKIPPAIGSLAAQRKVVLDDLTWLPAAAGKYGAGIVYLASLHVSEKGIAELLGKLAAFPKQLRLLNLKDAMRWVQGNQGIVFSERQLEAVRASIEEKVLVITGGPGTGKTTIIKGIIGIAGKMGQKVLLAAPTGRAAKRMTEAAGLEARTIHRLLEYTPGGPSSESGFKRNESNPLDAGLIIIDEASMVDVPLMYHLLKAVPQQATLVLVGDVDQLPSVGPGSVLKDIIASGCVATVRLGEIFRQSTRSMIIVNAHRINSGEMPFFERHAEQGQDFFFAEIEDPDEVLRYIVDLCKNIIPSRFGLHPLNDIQVLTPMHRGVAGVTNVNVQLQETLNGSTDGISRAGRFFKVGDKVLQTRNNYEKDVYNGDIGRVVGIDREVQELRVEFDGRSISYEFSELDELILAYAISVHKSQGSEYPAVVIPILTQHYLLLQRNLIYTAITRGRKLVYLVGTKKALSIAIRNDRPHRRYSLLAQRLKASIRPVR
;
A
#
# COMPACT_ATOMS: atom_id res chain seq x y z
N MET A 1 -8.16 11.69 -33.44
CA MET A 1 -7.35 12.59 -34.28
C MET A 1 -6.53 13.46 -33.33
N PRO A 2 -5.22 13.26 -33.16
CA PRO A 2 -4.43 14.20 -32.38
C PRO A 2 -4.20 15.45 -33.23
N GLU A 3 -4.46 16.63 -32.67
CA GLU A 3 -4.03 17.89 -33.25
C GLU A 3 -2.51 17.83 -33.46
N ASN A 4 -2.07 17.96 -34.71
CA ASN A 4 -0.67 18.16 -35.06
C ASN A 4 -0.24 19.53 -34.53
N ILE A 5 0.10 19.60 -33.24
CA ILE A 5 0.78 20.76 -32.67
C ILE A 5 2.20 20.73 -33.23
N LEU A 6 2.48 21.60 -34.20
CA LEU A 6 3.82 21.81 -34.75
C LEU A 6 4.82 22.01 -33.60
N GLN A 7 5.66 21.01 -33.37
CA GLN A 7 6.78 21.14 -32.43
C GLN A 7 7.80 22.09 -33.04
N CYS A 8 8.02 23.22 -32.39
CA CYS A 8 8.97 24.23 -32.78
C CYS A 8 10.17 24.23 -31.83
N GLU A 9 11.32 24.61 -32.36
CA GLU A 9 12.58 24.70 -31.62
C GLU A 9 13.03 26.16 -31.57
N ILE A 10 13.34 26.65 -30.36
CA ILE A 10 13.80 28.02 -30.13
C ILE A 10 15.09 28.01 -29.33
N LYS A 11 16.03 28.87 -29.69
CA LYS A 11 17.21 29.19 -28.89
C LYS A 11 16.92 30.45 -28.10
N ALA A 12 17.08 30.40 -26.78
CA ALA A 12 16.71 31.50 -25.92
C ALA A 12 17.69 31.68 -24.75
N GLN A 13 17.95 32.92 -24.35
CA GLN A 13 18.69 33.25 -23.14
C GLN A 13 17.73 33.49 -21.99
N VAL A 14 17.95 32.84 -20.85
CA VAL A 14 17.10 32.99 -19.68
C VAL A 14 17.41 34.32 -19.02
N GLU A 15 16.46 35.24 -18.96
CA GLU A 15 16.65 36.54 -18.32
C GLU A 15 16.30 36.50 -16.85
N ARG A 16 15.17 35.88 -16.51
CA ARG A 16 14.76 35.63 -15.13
C ARG A 16 13.85 34.44 -15.01
N VAL A 17 13.97 33.72 -13.90
CA VAL A 17 12.98 32.74 -13.48
C VAL A 17 11.93 33.46 -12.65
N THR A 18 10.69 33.46 -13.12
CA THR A 18 9.55 34.13 -12.49
C THR A 18 8.92 33.25 -11.41
N TYR A 19 8.95 31.94 -11.63
CA TYR A 19 8.48 30.94 -10.68
C TYR A 19 9.23 29.64 -10.92
N TYR A 20 9.64 28.98 -9.84
CA TYR A 20 10.29 27.67 -9.86
C TYR A 20 9.67 26.82 -8.76
N ASN A 21 9.29 25.60 -9.11
CA ASN A 21 8.82 24.60 -8.16
C ASN A 21 9.91 23.55 -7.98
N GLU A 22 10.50 23.49 -6.78
CA GLU A 22 11.64 22.61 -6.48
C GLU A 22 11.31 21.11 -6.54
N GLU A 23 10.03 20.73 -6.48
CA GLU A 23 9.61 19.31 -6.46
C GLU A 23 9.31 18.72 -7.84
N ASN A 24 8.71 19.50 -8.74
CA ASN A 24 8.36 19.05 -10.09
C ASN A 24 9.11 19.80 -11.19
N HIS A 25 10.04 20.68 -10.78
CA HIS A 25 10.86 21.55 -11.61
C HIS A 25 10.04 22.38 -12.61
N TYR A 26 8.76 22.63 -12.31
CA TYR A 26 7.93 23.48 -13.13
C TYR A 26 8.42 24.91 -13.03
N THR A 27 8.81 25.43 -14.17
CA THR A 27 9.53 26.70 -14.29
C THR A 27 8.73 27.61 -15.21
N ILE A 28 8.44 28.80 -14.70
CA ILE A 28 7.99 29.92 -15.52
C ILE A 28 9.18 30.86 -15.65
N ALA A 29 9.77 30.92 -16.84
CA ALA A 29 10.92 31.76 -17.12
C ALA A 29 10.56 32.85 -18.14
N LYS A 30 11.19 34.01 -18.00
CA LYS A 30 11.24 35.02 -19.06
C LYS A 30 12.55 34.82 -19.81
N VAL A 31 12.46 34.54 -21.10
CA VAL A 31 13.60 34.30 -21.96
C VAL A 31 13.66 35.33 -23.08
N LYS A 32 14.86 35.64 -23.55
CA LYS A 32 15.12 36.44 -24.73
C LYS A 32 15.40 35.51 -25.91
N ILE A 33 14.60 35.61 -26.96
CA ILE A 33 14.77 34.84 -28.20
C ILE A 33 15.43 35.73 -29.25
N GLU A 34 16.36 35.17 -30.01
CA GLU A 34 17.01 35.87 -31.13
C GLU A 34 15.95 36.27 -32.18
N GLY A 35 15.91 37.55 -32.57
CA GLY A 35 14.92 38.09 -33.51
C GLY A 35 13.60 38.60 -32.90
N ARG A 36 13.39 38.50 -31.58
CA ARG A 36 12.26 39.16 -30.89
C ARG A 36 12.75 40.24 -29.91
N ASN A 37 12.16 41.44 -29.98
CA ASN A 37 12.52 42.56 -29.10
C ASN A 37 11.94 42.43 -27.68
N SER A 38 10.89 41.65 -27.49
CA SER A 38 10.21 41.44 -26.19
C SER A 38 10.56 40.10 -25.56
N LEU A 39 10.62 40.05 -24.22
CA LEU A 39 10.83 38.81 -23.47
C LEU A 39 9.63 37.87 -23.61
N VAL A 40 9.93 36.61 -23.95
CA VAL A 40 8.94 35.55 -24.10
C VAL A 40 8.78 34.80 -22.78
N THR A 41 7.53 34.47 -22.44
CA THR A 41 7.25 33.59 -21.31
C THR A 41 7.40 32.15 -21.75
N VAL A 42 8.26 31.41 -21.06
CA VAL A 42 8.43 29.98 -21.24
C VAL A 42 7.88 29.27 -20.02
N VAL A 43 7.10 28.23 -20.24
CA VAL A 43 6.51 27.42 -19.19
C VAL A 43 6.80 25.95 -19.47
N GLY A 44 7.22 25.20 -18.46
CA GLY A 44 7.50 23.78 -18.60
C GLY A 44 8.36 23.27 -17.46
N THR A 45 8.66 21.97 -17.47
CA THR A 45 9.52 21.38 -16.47
C THR A 45 10.98 21.58 -16.86
N LEU A 46 11.62 22.56 -16.23
CA LEU A 46 12.99 22.97 -16.52
C LEU A 46 13.83 22.89 -15.25
N TYR A 47 14.71 21.91 -15.20
CA TYR A 47 15.59 21.61 -14.07
C TYR A 47 16.75 22.60 -13.98
N SER A 48 16.90 23.24 -12.82
CA SER A 48 18.03 24.11 -12.47
C SER A 48 18.38 25.17 -13.53
N ILE A 49 17.38 25.67 -14.27
CA ILE A 49 17.63 26.75 -15.22
C ILE A 49 17.92 28.04 -14.45
N VAL A 50 19.06 28.65 -14.76
CA VAL A 50 19.51 29.87 -14.08
C VAL A 50 19.43 31.07 -15.01
N PRO A 51 19.09 32.27 -14.52
CA PRO A 51 19.27 33.51 -15.27
C PRO A 51 20.69 33.63 -15.84
N GLY A 52 20.79 33.82 -17.15
CA GLY A 52 22.05 33.89 -17.89
C GLY A 52 22.32 32.69 -18.80
N GLU A 53 21.72 31.53 -18.53
CA GLU A 53 21.88 30.33 -19.35
C GLU A 53 21.27 30.50 -20.74
N ILE A 54 21.94 29.91 -21.72
CA ILE A 54 21.40 29.77 -23.07
C ILE A 54 20.77 28.39 -23.16
N VAL A 55 19.51 28.33 -23.55
CA VAL A 55 18.76 27.08 -23.64
C VAL A 55 18.19 26.90 -25.03
N ARG A 56 18.27 25.67 -25.52
CA ARG A 56 17.55 25.24 -26.72
C ARG A 56 16.28 24.53 -26.25
N LEU A 57 15.12 25.12 -26.56
CA LEU A 57 13.82 24.66 -26.10
C LEU A 57 13.07 24.05 -27.28
N LYS A 58 12.57 22.82 -27.13
CA LYS A 58 11.61 22.20 -28.05
C LYS A 58 10.24 22.18 -27.40
N GLY A 59 9.23 22.61 -28.13
CA GLY A 59 7.91 22.81 -27.54
C GLY A 59 6.88 23.31 -28.52
N SER A 60 5.86 23.98 -27.99
CA SER A 60 4.77 24.54 -28.78
C SER A 60 4.34 25.90 -28.25
N TRP A 61 3.93 26.77 -29.15
CA TRP A 61 3.32 28.05 -28.79
C TRP A 61 1.87 27.84 -28.35
N GLY A 62 1.48 28.49 -27.27
CA GLY A 62 0.10 28.54 -26.80
C GLY A 62 -0.23 29.90 -26.21
N VAL A 63 -1.52 30.19 -26.05
CA VAL A 63 -1.98 31.42 -25.42
C VAL A 63 -2.67 31.07 -24.12
N HIS A 64 -2.20 31.63 -23.00
CA HIS A 64 -2.84 31.48 -21.71
C HIS A 64 -3.92 32.56 -21.56
N PRO A 65 -5.18 32.23 -21.18
CA PRO A 65 -6.30 33.17 -21.15
C PRO A 65 -6.04 34.48 -20.36
N ARG A 66 -5.22 34.38 -19.30
CA ARG A 66 -4.87 35.50 -18.41
C ARG A 66 -3.49 36.12 -18.65
N TRP A 67 -2.57 35.41 -19.32
CA TRP A 67 -1.13 35.76 -19.31
C TRP A 67 -0.51 35.88 -20.72
N GLY A 68 -1.33 35.74 -21.77
CA GLY A 68 -0.93 35.96 -23.16
C GLY A 68 -0.12 34.80 -23.76
N GLU A 69 0.67 35.10 -24.79
CA GLU A 69 1.51 34.14 -25.52
C GLU A 69 2.58 33.52 -24.61
N GLN A 70 2.65 32.19 -24.61
CA GLN A 70 3.62 31.40 -23.84
C GLN A 70 4.16 30.25 -24.71
N PHE A 71 5.43 29.92 -24.50
CA PHE A 71 6.06 28.75 -25.09
C PHE A 71 6.04 27.59 -24.09
N LYS A 72 5.27 26.54 -24.40
CA LYS A 72 5.20 25.32 -23.58
C LYS A 72 6.34 24.38 -23.97
N VAL A 73 7.28 24.16 -23.06
CA VAL A 73 8.46 23.32 -23.29
C VAL A 73 8.12 21.85 -23.10
N ALA A 74 8.45 21.03 -24.09
CA ALA A 74 8.38 19.57 -24.03
C ALA A 74 9.74 18.95 -23.66
N SER A 75 10.84 19.52 -24.16
CA SER A 75 12.21 19.15 -23.79
C SER A 75 13.13 20.34 -23.96
N TYR A 76 14.25 20.37 -23.24
CA TYR A 76 15.26 21.41 -23.40
C TYR A 76 16.67 20.87 -23.26
N GLU A 77 17.61 21.62 -23.82
CA GLU A 77 19.04 21.41 -23.69
C GLU A 77 19.65 22.71 -23.16
N THR A 78 20.38 22.63 -22.04
CA THR A 78 21.15 23.75 -21.50
C THR A 78 22.51 23.83 -22.18
N LEU A 79 22.72 24.91 -22.92
CA LEU A 79 24.02 25.30 -23.45
C LEU A 79 24.75 26.13 -22.39
N LEU A 80 26.08 26.07 -22.38
CA LEU A 80 26.87 26.94 -21.50
C LEU A 80 26.54 28.42 -21.80
N PRO A 81 26.46 29.29 -20.78
CA PRO A 81 26.32 30.72 -20.98
C PRO A 81 27.48 31.24 -21.84
N ALA A 82 27.20 31.65 -23.07
CA ALA A 82 28.23 32.15 -23.99
C ALA A 82 28.55 33.64 -23.79
N THR A 83 28.03 34.27 -22.73
CA THR A 83 28.19 35.70 -22.49
C THR A 83 28.67 35.94 -21.07
N VAL A 84 29.64 36.84 -20.93
CA VAL A 84 30.21 37.33 -19.65
C VAL A 84 29.11 37.61 -18.60
N LYS A 85 28.06 38.34 -18.99
CA LYS A 85 26.93 38.70 -18.11
C LYS A 85 26.07 37.50 -17.69
N GLY A 86 25.99 36.47 -18.53
CA GLY A 86 25.29 35.22 -18.22
C GLY A 86 26.07 34.35 -17.23
N ILE A 87 27.39 34.29 -17.39
CA ILE A 87 28.29 33.57 -16.47
C ILE A 87 28.26 34.21 -15.08
N GLU A 88 28.28 35.53 -14.98
CA GLU A 88 28.24 36.26 -13.70
C GLU A 88 26.97 35.95 -12.90
N ARG A 89 25.81 35.94 -13.58
CA ARG A 89 24.52 35.62 -12.95
C ARG A 89 24.41 34.16 -12.57
N TYR A 90 24.94 33.25 -13.40
CA TYR A 90 24.98 31.82 -13.12
C TYR A 90 25.77 31.53 -11.84
N LEU A 91 27.02 32.01 -11.77
CA LEU A 91 27.89 31.82 -10.62
C LEU A 91 27.40 32.57 -9.37
N GLY A 92 26.74 33.72 -9.54
CA GLY A 92 26.21 34.54 -8.46
C GLY A 92 24.85 34.10 -7.90
N SER A 93 24.24 33.05 -8.47
CA SER A 93 22.91 32.55 -8.12
C SER A 93 22.81 31.89 -6.73
N GLY A 94 23.95 31.61 -6.09
CA GLY A 94 24.01 30.91 -4.81
C GLY A 94 24.00 29.38 -4.93
N MET A 95 23.94 28.82 -6.16
CA MET A 95 23.98 27.37 -6.36
C MET A 95 25.37 26.74 -6.11
N ILE A 96 26.45 27.52 -6.21
CA ILE A 96 27.82 27.04 -5.98
C ILE A 96 28.30 27.62 -4.65
N LYS A 97 28.37 26.75 -3.64
CA LYS A 97 28.79 27.14 -2.30
C LYS A 97 30.22 27.66 -2.34
N GLY A 98 30.40 28.92 -1.93
CA GLY A 98 31.70 29.61 -2.00
C GLY A 98 31.77 30.72 -3.06
N ILE A 99 30.80 30.81 -3.97
CA ILE A 99 30.69 31.91 -4.95
C ILE A 99 29.41 32.72 -4.71
N GLY A 100 29.57 33.92 -4.12
CA GLY A 100 28.49 34.91 -4.02
C GLY A 100 28.51 35.91 -5.19
N PRO A 101 27.50 36.78 -5.34
CA PRO A 101 27.41 37.75 -6.44
C PRO A 101 28.66 38.62 -6.64
N VAL A 102 29.28 39.06 -5.54
CA VAL A 102 30.51 39.86 -5.56
C VAL A 102 31.70 39.04 -6.09
N MET A 103 31.77 37.75 -5.75
CA MET A 103 32.85 36.87 -6.18
C MET A 103 32.65 36.43 -7.63
N ALA A 104 31.42 36.12 -8.03
CA ALA A 104 31.05 35.86 -9.41
C ALA A 104 31.47 37.01 -10.33
N LYS A 105 31.20 38.26 -9.92
CA LYS A 105 31.65 39.45 -10.65
C LYS A 105 33.18 39.52 -10.78
N ARG A 106 33.92 39.21 -9.72
CA ARG A 106 35.40 39.20 -9.74
C ARG A 106 35.96 38.11 -10.66
N LEU A 107 35.41 36.90 -10.58
CA LEU A 107 35.79 35.75 -11.43
C LEU A 107 35.58 36.07 -12.91
N VAL A 108 34.43 36.64 -13.24
CA VAL A 108 34.07 37.01 -14.61
C VAL A 108 34.86 38.22 -15.11
N THR A 109 35.18 39.18 -14.23
CA THR A 109 36.06 40.31 -14.58
C THR A 109 37.48 39.83 -14.92
N ARG A 110 37.97 38.79 -14.25
CA ARG A 110 39.32 38.24 -14.47
C ARG A 110 39.39 37.30 -15.67
N PHE A 111 38.38 36.43 -15.84
CA PHE A 111 38.44 35.31 -16.77
C PHE A 111 37.48 35.41 -17.96
N GLY A 112 36.57 36.39 -17.97
CA GLY A 112 35.66 36.64 -19.08
C GLY A 112 34.77 35.44 -19.42
N GLU A 113 34.70 35.06 -20.69
CA GLU A 113 33.88 33.93 -21.14
C GLU A 113 34.48 32.57 -20.75
N ALA A 114 35.78 32.52 -20.43
CA ALA A 114 36.50 31.31 -20.05
C ALA A 114 36.34 30.95 -18.56
N THR A 115 35.59 31.72 -17.77
CA THR A 115 35.46 31.47 -16.31
C THR A 115 34.93 30.06 -16.01
N LEU A 116 33.95 29.57 -16.77
CA LEU A 116 33.36 28.24 -16.54
C LEU A 116 34.36 27.13 -16.91
N ASP A 117 35.06 27.28 -18.03
CA ASP A 117 36.09 26.34 -18.47
C ASP A 117 37.23 26.26 -17.46
N ILE A 118 37.62 27.40 -16.87
CA ILE A 118 38.65 27.45 -15.83
C ILE A 118 38.18 26.76 -14.55
N ILE A 119 36.93 26.92 -14.14
CA ILE A 119 36.37 26.17 -13.01
C ILE A 119 36.35 24.67 -13.33
N ASP A 120 36.05 24.28 -14.57
CA ASP A 120 35.91 22.86 -14.95
C ASP A 120 37.25 22.14 -15.21
N THR A 121 38.26 22.83 -15.74
CA THR A 121 39.52 22.21 -16.20
C THR A 121 40.77 22.73 -15.50
N ASN A 122 40.74 23.92 -14.87
CA ASN A 122 41.95 24.52 -14.28
C ASN A 122 41.63 25.36 -13.03
N MET A 123 41.03 24.70 -12.03
CA MET A 123 40.45 25.35 -10.86
C MET A 123 41.50 26.01 -9.94
N GLU A 124 42.78 25.65 -10.06
CA GLU A 124 43.88 26.30 -9.33
C GLU A 124 44.05 27.77 -9.74
N ARG A 125 43.69 28.13 -10.97
CA ARG A 125 43.77 29.52 -11.43
C ARG A 125 42.81 30.44 -10.68
N LEU A 126 41.83 29.91 -9.96
CA LEU A 126 40.95 30.72 -9.11
C LEU A 126 41.73 31.50 -8.03
N HIS A 127 42.95 31.08 -7.67
CA HIS A 127 43.88 31.86 -6.82
C HIS A 127 44.25 33.23 -7.39
N GLU A 128 44.21 33.39 -8.72
CA GLU A 128 44.49 34.68 -9.36
C GLU A 128 43.42 35.75 -9.02
N VAL A 129 42.31 35.37 -8.38
CA VAL A 129 41.22 36.27 -8.01
C VAL A 129 41.27 36.64 -6.52
N PRO A 130 41.38 37.95 -6.18
CA PRO A 130 41.47 38.40 -4.80
C PRO A 130 40.30 37.95 -3.92
N GLY A 131 40.59 37.22 -2.84
CA GLY A 131 39.63 36.70 -1.87
C GLY A 131 39.23 35.23 -2.06
N ILE A 132 39.92 34.50 -2.94
CA ILE A 132 39.83 33.05 -3.11
C ILE A 132 41.14 32.41 -2.61
N GLY A 133 41.06 31.65 -1.51
CA GLY A 133 42.16 30.82 -1.00
C GLY A 133 41.77 29.34 -0.99
N ASP A 134 42.69 28.45 -0.61
CA ASP A 134 42.57 26.99 -0.74
C ASP A 134 41.23 26.44 -0.22
N LYS A 135 40.86 26.80 1.02
CA LYS A 135 39.59 26.37 1.63
C LYS A 135 38.34 26.70 0.81
N ARG A 136 38.36 27.83 0.10
CA ARG A 136 37.23 28.27 -0.73
C ARG A 136 37.25 27.58 -2.08
N ILE A 137 38.42 27.27 -2.63
CA ILE A 137 38.56 26.45 -3.83
C ILE A 137 38.03 25.04 -3.55
N ASP A 138 38.37 24.42 -2.42
CA ASP A 138 37.84 23.11 -2.04
C ASP A 138 36.31 23.11 -1.92
N MET A 139 35.73 24.17 -1.34
CA MET A 139 34.27 24.34 -1.28
C MET A 139 33.63 24.49 -2.66
N ILE A 140 34.25 25.29 -3.53
CA ILE A 140 33.77 25.50 -4.91
C ILE A 140 33.88 24.19 -5.68
N LYS A 141 34.97 23.45 -5.51
CA LYS A 141 35.21 22.15 -6.14
C LYS A 141 34.15 21.14 -5.77
N ALA A 142 33.93 20.94 -4.46
CA ALA A 142 32.92 20.02 -3.96
C ALA A 142 31.51 20.37 -4.48
N ALA A 143 31.14 21.66 -4.43
CA ALA A 143 29.83 22.10 -4.91
C ALA A 143 29.68 22.02 -6.45
N TRP A 144 30.76 22.25 -7.19
CA TRP A 144 30.79 22.17 -8.65
C TRP A 144 30.70 20.71 -9.14
N ASP A 145 31.48 19.82 -8.53
CA ASP A 145 31.47 18.39 -8.83
C ASP A 145 30.10 17.78 -8.49
N GLU A 146 29.53 18.10 -7.33
CA GLU A 146 28.18 17.66 -6.93
C GLU A 146 27.10 18.14 -7.91
N GLN A 147 27.12 19.41 -8.32
CA GLN A 147 26.17 19.94 -9.30
C GLN A 147 26.32 19.28 -10.68
N LYS A 148 27.56 19.02 -11.11
CA LYS A 148 27.87 18.34 -12.37
C LYS A 148 27.35 16.91 -12.36
N GLU A 149 27.55 16.18 -11.26
CA GLU A 149 27.04 14.82 -11.09
C GLU A 149 25.51 14.77 -11.10
N VAL A 150 24.83 15.63 -10.33
CA VAL A 150 23.36 15.76 -10.34
C VAL A 150 22.87 16.00 -11.76
N ARG A 151 23.46 16.97 -12.47
CA ARG A 151 23.07 17.33 -13.84
C ARG A 151 23.25 16.15 -14.79
N ASN A 152 24.39 15.46 -14.74
CA ASN A 152 24.67 14.32 -15.61
C ASN A 152 23.68 13.17 -15.38
N VAL A 153 23.37 12.85 -14.12
CA VAL A 153 22.36 11.85 -13.77
C VAL A 153 21.00 12.26 -14.32
N MET A 154 20.59 13.52 -14.14
CA MET A 154 19.28 14.00 -14.60
C MET A 154 19.15 13.98 -16.12
N VAL A 155 20.19 14.43 -16.85
CA VAL A 155 20.23 14.39 -18.31
C VAL A 155 20.15 12.95 -18.81
N PHE A 156 20.90 12.04 -18.19
CA PHE A 156 20.86 10.62 -18.53
C PHE A 156 19.46 10.03 -18.31
N LEU A 157 18.85 10.24 -17.14
CA LEU A 157 17.53 9.68 -16.82
C LEU A 157 16.45 10.24 -17.74
N GLN A 158 16.42 11.55 -17.97
CA GLN A 158 15.43 12.19 -18.85
C GLN A 158 15.65 11.83 -20.33
N GLY A 159 16.91 11.75 -20.77
CA GLY A 159 17.27 11.27 -22.11
C GLY A 159 16.76 9.85 -22.38
N ASN A 160 16.78 9.01 -21.35
CA ASN A 160 16.21 7.66 -21.38
C ASN A 160 14.70 7.61 -21.04
N GLY A 161 14.01 8.75 -21.08
CA GLY A 161 12.55 8.82 -20.99
C GLY A 161 11.96 8.73 -19.58
N VAL A 162 12.77 8.88 -18.54
CA VAL A 162 12.29 8.97 -17.16
C VAL A 162 11.68 10.34 -16.93
N SER A 163 10.45 10.39 -16.39
CA SER A 163 9.82 11.68 -16.06
C SER A 163 10.63 12.41 -14.98
N PRO A 164 10.64 13.75 -14.96
CA PRO A 164 11.38 14.54 -13.97
C PRO A 164 11.08 14.14 -12.51
N ALA A 165 9.82 13.85 -12.18
CA ALA A 165 9.43 13.41 -10.84
C ALA A 165 10.06 12.06 -10.44
N TYR A 166 10.15 11.11 -11.37
CA TYR A 166 10.83 9.83 -11.11
C TYR A 166 12.35 9.99 -11.11
N ALA A 167 12.92 10.85 -11.95
CA ALA A 167 14.36 11.10 -11.96
C ALA A 167 14.85 11.65 -10.61
N ALA A 168 14.08 12.57 -10.00
CA ALA A 168 14.34 13.05 -8.65
C ALA A 168 14.30 11.93 -7.60
N LYS A 169 13.32 11.01 -7.67
CA LYS A 169 13.23 9.86 -6.77
C LYS A 169 14.41 8.89 -6.93
N ILE A 170 14.81 8.59 -8.18
CA ILE A 170 15.94 7.72 -8.50
C ILE A 170 17.25 8.32 -7.96
N TYR A 171 17.49 9.61 -8.21
CA TYR A 171 18.68 10.29 -7.70
C TYR A 171 18.70 10.35 -6.18
N ARG A 172 17.56 10.61 -5.52
CA ARG A 172 17.48 10.60 -4.05
C ARG A 172 17.84 9.23 -3.46
N PHE A 173 17.52 8.14 -4.17
CA PHE A 173 17.77 6.79 -3.70
C PHE A 173 19.20 6.29 -4.00
N TYR A 174 19.69 6.48 -5.23
CA TYR A 174 21.00 5.97 -5.66
C TYR A 174 22.12 7.01 -5.68
N GLY A 175 21.81 8.31 -5.54
CA GLY A 175 22.78 9.39 -5.72
C GLY A 175 23.44 9.34 -7.09
N SER A 176 24.77 9.49 -7.10
CA SER A 176 25.60 9.43 -8.32
C SER A 176 25.66 8.03 -8.96
N ASP A 177 25.38 6.95 -8.21
CA ASP A 177 25.32 5.58 -8.73
C ASP A 177 24.12 5.32 -9.65
N ALA A 178 23.16 6.25 -9.71
CA ALA A 178 21.93 6.10 -10.49
C ALA A 178 22.20 5.72 -11.96
N VAL A 179 23.16 6.36 -12.62
CA VAL A 179 23.49 6.07 -14.03
C VAL A 179 24.00 4.64 -14.19
N ARG A 180 24.91 4.21 -13.32
CA ARG A 180 25.51 2.87 -13.35
C ARG A 180 24.43 1.80 -13.13
N VAL A 181 23.65 1.93 -12.07
CA VAL A 181 22.60 0.97 -11.71
C VAL A 181 21.57 0.83 -12.83
N VAL A 182 21.11 1.96 -13.39
CA VAL A 182 20.09 1.96 -14.45
C VAL A 182 20.64 1.43 -15.77
N SER A 183 21.92 1.67 -16.07
CA SER A 183 22.58 1.15 -17.27
C SER A 183 22.83 -0.37 -17.19
N GLU A 184 23.24 -0.87 -16.02
CA GLU A 184 23.51 -2.30 -15.81
C GLU A 184 22.22 -3.13 -15.73
N ASN A 185 21.23 -2.67 -14.96
CA ASN A 185 19.95 -3.36 -14.82
C ASN A 185 18.82 -2.35 -14.52
N PRO A 186 18.15 -1.82 -15.55
CA PRO A 186 17.06 -0.86 -15.37
C PRO A 186 15.85 -1.44 -14.64
N TYR A 187 15.69 -2.76 -14.60
CA TYR A 187 14.60 -3.40 -13.86
C TYR A 187 14.75 -3.31 -12.34
N ARG A 188 15.95 -2.97 -11.83
CA ARG A 188 16.14 -2.64 -10.40
C ARG A 188 15.27 -1.46 -9.96
N LEU A 189 14.99 -0.52 -10.86
CA LEU A 189 14.10 0.60 -10.57
C LEU A 189 12.71 0.14 -10.11
N ALA A 190 12.21 -0.99 -10.61
CA ALA A 190 10.90 -1.52 -10.23
C ALA A 190 10.88 -2.11 -8.81
N VAL A 191 12.04 -2.46 -8.26
CA VAL A 191 12.19 -3.02 -6.92
C VAL A 191 12.50 -1.90 -5.92
N ASP A 192 13.45 -1.04 -6.27
CA ASP A 192 14.06 -0.10 -5.34
C ASP A 192 13.30 1.23 -5.25
N ILE A 193 12.55 1.63 -6.30
CA ILE A 193 11.92 2.96 -6.39
C ILE A 193 10.39 2.88 -6.37
N PHE A 194 9.79 3.36 -5.29
CA PHE A 194 8.33 3.40 -5.14
C PHE A 194 7.65 4.20 -6.26
N GLY A 195 6.66 3.56 -6.89
CA GLY A 195 5.87 4.12 -7.99
C GLY A 195 6.44 3.84 -9.38
N ILE A 196 7.63 3.28 -9.51
CA ILE A 196 8.12 2.71 -10.76
C ILE A 196 7.77 1.21 -10.76
N GLY A 197 6.91 0.78 -11.68
CA GLY A 197 6.61 -0.64 -11.87
C GLY A 197 7.45 -1.25 -12.99
N PHE A 198 7.38 -2.57 -13.16
CA PHE A 198 8.05 -3.30 -14.23
C PHE A 198 7.78 -2.68 -15.61
N LEU A 199 6.53 -2.34 -15.95
CA LEU A 199 6.18 -1.73 -17.24
C LEU A 199 6.88 -0.39 -17.51
N THR A 200 7.08 0.41 -16.46
CA THR A 200 7.82 1.68 -16.57
C THR A 200 9.31 1.40 -16.74
N ALA A 201 9.87 0.46 -15.97
CA ALA A 201 11.25 0.02 -16.10
C ALA A 201 11.54 -0.61 -17.47
N ASP A 202 10.62 -1.40 -18.02
CA ASP A 202 10.70 -2.04 -19.34
C ASP A 202 10.73 -1.00 -20.47
N ARG A 203 9.97 0.09 -20.33
CA ARG A 203 10.03 1.22 -21.26
C ARG A 203 11.39 1.93 -21.23
N ILE A 204 11.97 2.08 -20.03
CA ILE A 204 13.31 2.68 -19.86
C ILE A 204 14.37 1.73 -20.44
N ALA A 205 14.26 0.43 -20.16
CA ALA A 205 15.12 -0.63 -20.69
C ALA A 205 15.15 -0.64 -22.22
N GLY A 206 13.99 -0.54 -22.87
CA GLY A 206 13.91 -0.46 -24.33
C GLY A 206 14.61 0.77 -24.91
N LYS A 207 14.56 1.92 -24.21
CA LYS A 207 15.29 3.14 -24.63
C LYS A 207 16.80 3.03 -24.43
N LEU A 208 17.24 2.24 -23.46
CA LEU A 208 18.65 1.88 -23.24
C LEU A 208 19.16 0.81 -24.21
N GLY A 209 18.32 0.32 -25.14
CA GLY A 209 18.69 -0.66 -26.14
C GLY A 209 18.56 -2.12 -25.69
N ILE A 210 17.89 -2.40 -24.57
CA ILE A 210 17.59 -3.78 -24.17
C ILE A 210 16.52 -4.36 -25.09
N GLU A 211 16.86 -5.43 -25.81
CA GLU A 211 15.95 -6.10 -26.74
C GLU A 211 14.78 -6.80 -26.02
N LYS A 212 13.65 -6.96 -26.74
CA LYS A 212 12.46 -7.65 -26.20
C LYS A 212 12.75 -9.09 -25.78
N GLU A 213 13.63 -9.78 -26.48
CA GLU A 213 14.00 -11.17 -26.21
C GLU A 213 15.24 -11.32 -25.32
N ALA A 214 15.77 -10.22 -24.77
CA ALA A 214 16.93 -10.28 -23.89
C ALA A 214 16.64 -11.18 -22.66
N PRO A 215 17.52 -12.15 -22.31
CA PRO A 215 17.28 -13.06 -21.19
C PRO A 215 16.97 -12.35 -19.88
N LEU A 216 17.69 -11.26 -19.58
CA LEU A 216 17.46 -10.41 -18.40
C LEU A 216 16.03 -9.87 -18.33
N ARG A 217 15.47 -9.44 -19.48
CA ARG A 217 14.10 -8.93 -19.57
C ARG A 217 13.09 -10.04 -19.33
N ILE A 218 13.26 -11.19 -19.98
CA ILE A 218 12.33 -12.32 -19.88
C ILE A 218 12.31 -12.85 -18.44
N GLU A 219 13.48 -13.06 -17.83
CA GLU A 219 13.59 -13.52 -16.45
C GLU A 219 12.92 -12.55 -15.46
N THR A 220 13.20 -11.25 -15.60
CA THR A 220 12.59 -10.22 -14.74
C THR A 220 11.09 -10.12 -14.98
N GLY A 221 10.65 -10.27 -16.24
CA GLY A 221 9.26 -10.29 -16.64
C GLY A 221 8.48 -11.47 -16.04
N ILE A 222 9.06 -12.67 -16.00
CA ILE A 222 8.44 -13.84 -15.37
C ILE A 222 8.25 -13.60 -13.87
N LEU A 223 9.26 -13.05 -13.18
CA LEU A 223 9.15 -12.71 -11.76
C LEU A 223 8.07 -11.63 -11.52
N TYR A 224 7.96 -10.65 -12.41
CA TYR A 224 6.89 -9.65 -12.38
C TYR A 224 5.51 -10.28 -12.54
N VAL A 225 5.31 -11.15 -13.52
CA VAL A 225 4.03 -11.85 -13.75
C VAL A 225 3.67 -12.73 -12.54
N LEU A 226 4.63 -13.48 -11.99
CA LEU A 226 4.43 -14.24 -10.76
C LEU A 226 4.10 -13.34 -9.56
N GLY A 227 4.73 -12.16 -9.46
CA GLY A 227 4.42 -11.15 -8.45
C GLY A 227 2.98 -10.64 -8.57
N GLN A 228 2.51 -10.33 -9.79
CA GLN A 228 1.12 -9.93 -10.02
C GLN A 228 0.13 -11.06 -9.66
N LEU A 229 0.44 -12.30 -10.02
CA LEU A 229 -0.35 -13.47 -9.60
C LEU A 229 -0.36 -13.64 -8.07
N SER A 230 0.76 -13.33 -7.40
CA SER A 230 0.82 -13.30 -5.95
C SER A 230 -0.06 -12.20 -5.35
N ASP A 231 -0.10 -11.01 -5.96
CA ASP A 231 -1.01 -9.92 -5.57
C ASP A 231 -2.49 -10.28 -5.77
N GLU A 232 -2.80 -11.15 -6.73
CA GLU A 232 -4.13 -11.76 -6.91
C GLU A 232 -4.44 -12.85 -5.85
N GLY A 233 -3.44 -13.24 -5.06
CA GLY A 233 -3.57 -14.15 -3.92
C GLY A 233 -2.99 -15.55 -4.15
N HIS A 234 -2.38 -15.85 -5.30
CA HIS A 234 -1.82 -17.15 -5.63
C HIS A 234 -0.44 -17.39 -4.97
N LEU A 235 -0.17 -18.59 -4.46
CA LEU A 235 1.18 -18.96 -3.99
C LEU A 235 2.05 -19.55 -5.10
N PHE A 236 1.40 -20.21 -6.06
CA PHE A 236 2.00 -20.77 -7.26
C PHE A 236 1.06 -20.61 -8.45
N PHE A 237 1.56 -20.94 -9.63
CA PHE A 237 0.72 -21.03 -10.82
C PHE A 237 1.02 -22.31 -11.61
N PRO A 238 0.01 -22.91 -12.28
CA PRO A 238 0.26 -23.99 -13.24
C PRO A 238 1.22 -23.54 -14.34
N GLY A 239 2.24 -24.35 -14.63
CA GLY A 239 3.34 -23.97 -15.52
C GLY A 239 2.89 -23.58 -16.93
N GLU A 240 1.95 -24.32 -17.53
CA GLU A 240 1.41 -23.98 -18.86
C GLU A 240 0.71 -22.62 -18.88
N GLN A 241 -0.21 -22.40 -17.93
CA GLN A 241 -0.95 -21.15 -17.84
C GLN A 241 0.00 -19.97 -17.56
N LEU A 242 1.09 -20.21 -16.82
CA LEU A 242 2.12 -19.21 -16.58
C LEU A 242 2.86 -18.87 -17.88
N ILE A 243 3.24 -19.89 -18.65
CA ILE A 243 3.96 -19.72 -19.92
C ILE A 243 3.12 -18.88 -20.90
N GLU A 244 1.83 -19.19 -21.03
CA GLU A 244 0.89 -18.42 -21.86
C GLU A 244 0.75 -16.98 -21.38
N LYS A 245 0.51 -16.77 -20.07
CA LYS A 245 0.36 -15.42 -19.48
C LYS A 245 1.65 -14.60 -19.63
N CYS A 246 2.83 -15.22 -19.47
CA CYS A 246 4.11 -14.56 -19.69
C CYS A 246 4.33 -14.19 -21.16
N SER A 247 3.98 -15.07 -22.10
CA SER A 247 4.10 -14.78 -23.54
C SER A 247 3.24 -13.59 -23.94
N GLU A 248 2.00 -13.51 -23.43
CA GLU A 248 1.08 -12.39 -23.65
C GLU A 248 1.60 -11.09 -23.04
N VAL A 249 1.94 -11.09 -21.74
CA VAL A 249 2.35 -9.88 -21.01
C VAL A 249 3.70 -9.34 -21.49
N LEU A 250 4.64 -10.21 -21.83
CA LEU A 250 5.99 -9.82 -22.23
C LEU A 250 6.11 -9.60 -23.74
N GLU A 251 5.10 -9.99 -24.53
CA GLU A 251 5.09 -9.96 -25.99
C GLU A 251 6.30 -10.69 -26.61
N VAL A 252 6.60 -11.90 -26.11
CA VAL A 252 7.70 -12.75 -26.59
C VAL A 252 7.20 -14.13 -26.99
N ALA A 253 7.94 -14.80 -27.88
CA ALA A 253 7.59 -16.13 -28.34
C ALA A 253 7.55 -17.15 -27.18
N ILE A 254 6.54 -18.03 -27.20
CA ILE A 254 6.21 -18.93 -26.10
C ILE A 254 7.35 -19.90 -25.76
N ASP A 255 8.19 -20.26 -26.74
CA ASP A 255 9.35 -21.16 -26.62
C ASP A 255 10.51 -20.54 -25.84
N LYS A 256 10.54 -19.21 -25.68
CA LYS A 256 11.57 -18.50 -24.91
C LYS A 256 11.32 -18.52 -23.39
N ILE A 257 10.08 -18.76 -22.97
CA ILE A 257 9.71 -18.72 -21.54
C ILE A 257 10.24 -19.92 -20.75
N PRO A 258 10.10 -21.19 -21.19
CA PRO A 258 10.56 -22.35 -20.42
C PRO A 258 12.06 -22.34 -20.09
N PRO A 259 12.98 -22.00 -21.01
CA PRO A 259 14.41 -21.87 -20.69
C PRO A 259 14.68 -20.81 -19.62
N ALA A 260 13.98 -19.67 -19.67
CA ALA A 260 14.12 -18.62 -18.68
C ALA A 260 13.59 -19.04 -17.29
N ILE A 261 12.48 -19.79 -17.23
CA ILE A 261 12.01 -20.42 -15.98
C ILE A 261 13.06 -21.38 -15.42
N GLY A 262 13.68 -22.20 -16.28
CA GLY A 262 14.77 -23.10 -15.90
C GLY A 262 15.99 -22.36 -15.34
N SER A 263 16.39 -21.26 -15.97
CA SER A 263 17.46 -20.37 -15.48
C SER A 263 17.12 -19.78 -14.10
N LEU A 264 15.91 -19.24 -13.93
CA LEU A 264 15.44 -18.70 -12.64
C LEU A 264 15.42 -19.78 -11.54
N ALA A 265 15.09 -21.03 -11.90
CA ALA A 265 15.10 -22.16 -10.97
C ALA A 265 16.53 -22.52 -10.55
N ALA A 266 17.48 -22.53 -11.49
CA ALA A 266 18.90 -22.72 -11.19
C ALA A 266 19.46 -21.60 -10.28
N GLN A 267 18.98 -20.37 -10.46
CA GLN A 267 19.28 -19.21 -9.60
C GLN A 267 18.52 -19.23 -8.26
N ARG A 268 17.67 -20.23 -8.00
CA ARG A 268 16.80 -20.34 -6.81
C ARG A 268 15.85 -19.17 -6.59
N LYS A 269 15.49 -18.44 -7.66
CA LYS A 269 14.48 -17.36 -7.60
C LYS A 269 13.06 -17.91 -7.74
N VAL A 270 12.91 -19.01 -8.48
CA VAL A 270 11.66 -19.77 -8.57
C VAL A 270 11.89 -21.22 -8.15
N VAL A 271 10.81 -21.89 -7.76
CA VAL A 271 10.83 -23.32 -7.46
C VAL A 271 9.84 -24.03 -8.37
N LEU A 272 10.31 -25.09 -9.02
CA LEU A 272 9.49 -26.06 -9.73
C LEU A 272 9.13 -27.16 -8.73
N ASP A 273 7.84 -27.36 -8.45
CA ASP A 273 7.36 -28.43 -7.58
C ASP A 273 6.50 -29.41 -8.39
N ASP A 274 6.45 -30.67 -7.93
CA ASP A 274 5.91 -31.77 -8.72
C ASP A 274 4.38 -31.83 -8.68
N LEU A 275 3.82 -32.35 -9.78
CA LEU A 275 2.40 -32.50 -10.11
C LEU A 275 1.62 -33.49 -9.22
N THR A 276 2.21 -34.01 -8.14
CA THR A 276 1.64 -35.10 -7.33
C THR A 276 0.22 -34.82 -6.80
N TRP A 277 -0.17 -33.55 -6.70
CA TRP A 277 -1.47 -33.11 -6.17
C TRP A 277 -2.41 -32.47 -7.20
N LEU A 278 -1.99 -32.32 -8.46
CA LEU A 278 -2.76 -31.71 -9.56
C LEU A 278 -2.71 -32.62 -10.81
N PRO A 279 -3.64 -33.59 -10.93
CA PRO A 279 -3.64 -34.58 -12.02
C PRO A 279 -3.80 -34.02 -13.44
N ALA A 280 -4.08 -32.71 -13.60
CA ALA A 280 -4.46 -32.10 -14.87
C ALA A 280 -3.49 -31.02 -15.39
N ALA A 281 -2.30 -30.87 -14.80
CA ALA A 281 -1.30 -29.87 -15.22
C ALA A 281 -0.04 -30.48 -15.84
N ALA A 282 -0.08 -31.77 -16.23
CA ALA A 282 0.96 -32.39 -17.07
C ALA A 282 0.82 -31.86 -18.50
N GLY A 283 1.36 -30.67 -18.68
CA GLY A 283 1.27 -29.92 -19.90
C GLY A 283 2.19 -30.35 -21.04
N LYS A 284 1.89 -29.89 -22.24
CA LYS A 284 2.68 -30.03 -23.48
C LYS A 284 4.14 -29.57 -23.33
N TYR A 285 4.42 -28.71 -22.34
CA TYR A 285 5.73 -28.13 -22.05
C TYR A 285 6.42 -28.68 -20.79
N GLY A 286 5.83 -29.65 -20.08
CA GLY A 286 6.45 -30.31 -18.92
C GLY A 286 6.65 -29.44 -17.68
N ALA A 287 6.16 -28.19 -17.67
CA ALA A 287 6.25 -27.31 -16.51
C ALA A 287 5.14 -27.68 -15.51
N GLY A 288 5.51 -28.24 -14.36
CA GLY A 288 4.60 -28.62 -13.27
C GLY A 288 3.91 -27.40 -12.63
N ILE A 289 4.23 -27.10 -11.38
CA ILE A 289 3.80 -25.85 -10.74
C ILE A 289 5.01 -24.97 -10.44
N VAL A 290 4.86 -23.67 -10.65
CA VAL A 290 5.93 -22.69 -10.50
C VAL A 290 5.61 -21.74 -9.35
N TYR A 291 6.54 -21.65 -8.41
CA TYR A 291 6.48 -20.75 -7.26
C TYR A 291 7.54 -19.65 -7.37
N LEU A 292 7.25 -18.49 -6.77
CA LEU A 292 8.33 -17.66 -6.24
C LEU A 292 9.00 -18.41 -5.08
N ALA A 293 10.33 -18.46 -5.05
CA ALA A 293 11.05 -19.27 -4.07
C ALA A 293 10.73 -18.88 -2.62
N SER A 294 10.56 -17.58 -2.34
CA SER A 294 10.16 -17.09 -1.02
C SER A 294 8.81 -17.66 -0.56
N LEU A 295 7.81 -17.65 -1.44
CA LEU A 295 6.47 -18.17 -1.12
C LEU A 295 6.47 -19.69 -0.93
N HIS A 296 7.26 -20.41 -1.72
CA HIS A 296 7.43 -21.86 -1.57
C HIS A 296 8.01 -22.21 -0.20
N VAL A 297 9.08 -21.52 0.21
CA VAL A 297 9.72 -21.66 1.52
C VAL A 297 8.73 -21.32 2.64
N SER A 298 7.99 -20.22 2.52
CA SER A 298 6.98 -19.83 3.51
C SER A 298 5.89 -20.88 3.64
N GLU A 299 5.34 -21.40 2.53
CA GLU A 299 4.29 -22.40 2.55
C GLU A 299 4.76 -23.74 3.16
N LYS A 300 5.95 -24.24 2.79
CA LYS A 300 6.53 -25.46 3.41
C LYS A 300 6.80 -25.22 4.90
N GLY A 301 7.39 -24.07 5.21
CA GLY A 301 7.77 -23.70 6.57
C GLY A 301 6.59 -23.59 7.52
N ILE A 302 5.45 -23.04 7.08
CA ILE A 302 4.22 -23.02 7.88
C ILE A 302 3.79 -24.44 8.25
N ALA A 303 3.72 -25.35 7.26
CA ALA A 303 3.27 -26.72 7.50
C ALA A 303 4.20 -27.46 8.47
N GLU A 304 5.52 -27.31 8.31
CA GLU A 304 6.51 -27.92 9.19
C GLU A 304 6.46 -27.35 10.61
N LEU A 305 6.46 -26.01 10.76
CA LEU A 305 6.47 -25.34 12.06
C LEU A 305 5.17 -25.58 12.84
N LEU A 306 4.01 -25.53 12.17
CA LEU A 306 2.73 -25.88 12.79
C LEU A 306 2.72 -27.35 13.21
N GLY A 307 3.26 -28.25 12.39
CA GLY A 307 3.34 -29.67 12.76
C GLY A 307 4.23 -29.92 13.96
N LYS A 308 5.40 -29.27 14.04
CA LYS A 308 6.27 -29.33 15.22
C LYS A 308 5.56 -28.78 16.47
N LEU A 309 4.85 -27.65 16.35
CA LEU A 309 4.14 -27.02 17.46
C LEU A 309 2.97 -27.89 17.95
N ALA A 310 2.18 -28.44 17.03
CA ALA A 310 1.04 -29.30 17.34
C ALA A 310 1.48 -30.63 17.98
N ALA A 311 2.61 -31.20 17.55
CA ALA A 311 3.16 -32.43 18.12
C ALA A 311 3.86 -32.24 19.48
N PHE A 312 4.17 -31.00 19.87
CA PHE A 312 4.90 -30.74 21.11
C PHE A 312 4.00 -30.99 22.34
N PRO A 313 4.43 -31.76 23.34
CA PRO A 313 3.58 -32.11 24.48
C PRO A 313 3.20 -30.86 25.28
N LYS A 314 1.92 -30.73 25.60
CA LYS A 314 1.44 -29.65 26.46
C LYS A 314 1.80 -29.95 27.91
N GLN A 315 2.59 -29.08 28.53
CA GLN A 315 3.09 -29.26 29.91
C GLN A 315 2.06 -28.93 31.01
N LEU A 316 0.77 -28.89 30.67
CA LEU A 316 -0.28 -28.60 31.64
C LEU A 316 -0.62 -29.83 32.48
N ARG A 317 0.13 -29.99 33.57
CA ARG A 317 -0.23 -30.94 34.62
C ARG A 317 -1.41 -30.41 35.42
N LEU A 318 -2.51 -31.16 35.41
CA LEU A 318 -3.56 -31.18 36.44
C LEU A 318 -4.38 -29.88 36.60
N LEU A 319 -5.05 -29.44 35.54
CA LEU A 319 -6.25 -28.62 35.70
C LEU A 319 -7.48 -29.52 35.74
N ASN A 320 -8.29 -29.42 36.79
CA ASN A 320 -9.66 -29.87 36.70
C ASN A 320 -10.40 -28.93 35.75
N LEU A 321 -10.55 -29.36 34.49
CA LEU A 321 -11.24 -28.62 33.43
C LEU A 321 -12.59 -28.09 33.88
N LYS A 322 -13.34 -28.88 34.67
CA LYS A 322 -14.66 -28.48 35.20
C LYS A 322 -14.57 -27.29 36.14
N ASP A 323 -13.53 -27.24 36.98
CA ASP A 323 -13.33 -26.12 37.91
C ASP A 323 -12.86 -24.87 37.19
N ALA A 324 -11.98 -25.01 36.19
CA ALA A 324 -11.58 -23.90 35.33
C ALA A 324 -12.78 -23.30 34.59
N MET A 325 -13.64 -24.14 34.02
CA MET A 325 -14.85 -23.70 33.31
C MET A 325 -15.85 -23.01 34.24
N ARG A 326 -16.12 -23.57 35.43
CA ARG A 326 -16.96 -22.92 36.44
C ARG A 326 -16.38 -21.59 36.88
N TRP A 327 -15.07 -21.53 37.09
CA TRP A 327 -14.40 -20.30 37.49
C TRP A 327 -14.53 -19.20 36.44
N VAL A 328 -14.34 -19.49 35.15
CA VAL A 328 -14.50 -18.47 34.10
C VAL A 328 -15.94 -17.96 34.04
N GLN A 329 -16.92 -18.86 34.07
CA GLN A 329 -18.34 -18.46 34.03
C GLN A 329 -18.72 -17.61 35.25
N GLY A 330 -18.26 -17.99 36.44
CA GLY A 330 -18.49 -17.22 37.67
C GLY A 330 -17.79 -15.86 37.66
N ASN A 331 -16.53 -15.81 37.20
CA ASN A 331 -15.74 -14.58 37.18
C ASN A 331 -16.22 -13.57 36.12
N GLN A 332 -16.76 -14.05 35.00
CA GLN A 332 -17.31 -13.18 33.95
C GLN A 332 -18.79 -12.87 34.14
N GLY A 333 -19.50 -13.62 34.98
CA GLY A 333 -20.96 -13.54 35.08
C GLY A 333 -21.68 -13.93 33.79
N ILE A 334 -21.08 -14.80 32.98
CA ILE A 334 -21.59 -15.21 31.66
C ILE A 334 -21.74 -16.73 31.64
N VAL A 335 -22.89 -17.19 31.11
CA VAL A 335 -23.12 -18.59 30.77
C VAL A 335 -22.68 -18.78 29.32
N PHE A 336 -21.68 -19.63 29.10
CA PHE A 336 -21.23 -19.97 27.75
C PHE A 336 -22.11 -21.04 27.13
N SER A 337 -22.27 -21.03 25.81
CA SER A 337 -22.83 -22.17 25.08
C SER A 337 -21.89 -23.36 25.02
N GLU A 338 -22.41 -24.51 24.61
CA GLU A 338 -21.63 -25.73 24.41
C GLU A 338 -20.42 -25.51 23.49
N ARG A 339 -20.61 -24.78 22.37
CA ARG A 339 -19.52 -24.46 21.43
C ARG A 339 -18.49 -23.49 22.02
N GLN A 340 -18.91 -22.54 22.84
CA GLN A 340 -17.99 -21.63 23.52
C GLN A 340 -17.19 -22.36 24.61
N LEU A 341 -17.84 -23.26 25.35
CA LEU A 341 -17.20 -24.14 26.31
C LEU A 341 -16.21 -25.10 25.63
N GLU A 342 -16.57 -25.64 24.46
CA GLU A 342 -15.68 -26.43 23.62
C GLU A 342 -14.43 -25.64 23.21
N ALA A 343 -14.57 -24.38 22.80
CA ALA A 343 -13.43 -23.50 22.47
C ALA A 343 -12.52 -23.26 23.67
N VAL A 344 -13.10 -22.98 24.85
CA VAL A 344 -12.31 -22.80 26.08
C VAL A 344 -11.59 -24.09 26.46
N ARG A 345 -12.26 -25.25 26.41
CA ARG A 345 -11.64 -26.56 26.67
C ARG A 345 -10.51 -26.84 25.70
N ALA A 346 -10.74 -26.69 24.40
CA ALA A 346 -9.73 -26.92 23.37
C ALA A 346 -8.51 -25.99 23.57
N SER A 347 -8.71 -24.77 24.05
CA SER A 347 -7.58 -23.86 24.34
C SER A 347 -6.65 -24.38 25.46
N ILE A 348 -7.17 -25.23 26.35
CA ILE A 348 -6.44 -25.86 27.44
C ILE A 348 -5.85 -27.20 27.01
N GLU A 349 -6.49 -27.95 26.12
CA GLU A 349 -6.03 -29.28 25.68
C GLU A 349 -5.06 -29.22 24.49
N GLU A 350 -5.32 -28.33 23.53
CA GLU A 350 -4.63 -28.31 22.23
C GLU A 350 -3.48 -27.30 22.20
N LYS A 351 -2.44 -27.60 21.43
CA LYS A 351 -1.30 -26.69 21.22
C LYS A 351 -1.58 -25.60 20.20
N VAL A 352 -2.37 -25.94 19.19
CA VAL A 352 -2.81 -25.04 18.13
C VAL A 352 -4.33 -25.17 18.03
N LEU A 353 -5.02 -24.04 18.15
CA LEU A 353 -6.47 -23.99 18.09
C LEU A 353 -6.90 -22.90 17.11
N VAL A 354 -7.87 -23.23 16.26
CA VAL A 354 -8.62 -22.25 15.47
C VAL A 354 -9.99 -22.03 16.09
N ILE A 355 -10.35 -20.79 16.36
CA ILE A 355 -11.71 -20.39 16.74
C ILE A 355 -12.27 -19.53 15.61
N THR A 356 -13.31 -20.02 14.95
CA THR A 356 -13.95 -19.29 13.85
C THR A 356 -15.43 -19.06 14.08
N GLY A 357 -15.94 -17.94 13.60
CA GLY A 357 -17.37 -17.63 13.68
C GLY A 357 -17.68 -16.24 13.19
N GLY A 358 -18.94 -16.04 12.82
CA GLY A 358 -19.44 -14.77 12.31
C GLY A 358 -19.50 -13.64 13.35
N PRO A 359 -20.03 -12.46 12.99
CA PRO A 359 -20.30 -11.38 13.93
C PRO A 359 -21.29 -11.82 15.01
N GLY A 360 -21.13 -11.31 16.24
CA GLY A 360 -22.11 -11.54 17.32
C GLY A 360 -22.07 -12.93 17.98
N THR A 361 -21.16 -13.82 17.57
CA THR A 361 -21.00 -15.18 18.15
C THR A 361 -20.22 -15.23 19.47
N GLY A 362 -19.75 -14.08 19.96
CA GLY A 362 -19.08 -13.97 21.26
C GLY A 362 -17.59 -14.32 21.26
N LYS A 363 -16.89 -14.30 20.11
CA LYS A 363 -15.43 -14.54 19.99
C LYS A 363 -14.61 -13.82 21.06
N THR A 364 -14.87 -12.52 21.26
CA THR A 364 -14.15 -11.70 22.23
C THR A 364 -14.39 -12.12 23.68
N THR A 365 -15.61 -12.58 24.00
CA THR A 365 -15.94 -13.13 25.32
C THR A 365 -15.14 -14.40 25.59
N ILE A 366 -14.99 -15.26 24.59
CA ILE A 366 -14.17 -16.48 24.69
C ILE A 366 -12.70 -16.10 24.90
N ILE A 367 -12.18 -15.14 24.14
CA ILE A 367 -10.79 -14.66 24.29
C ILE A 367 -10.53 -14.23 25.75
N LYS A 368 -11.43 -13.45 26.36
CA LYS A 368 -11.33 -13.09 27.79
C LYS A 368 -11.29 -14.32 28.71
N GLY A 369 -12.09 -15.33 28.39
CA GLY A 369 -12.14 -16.57 29.17
C GLY A 369 -10.82 -17.32 29.15
N ILE A 370 -10.26 -17.47 27.95
CA ILE A 370 -8.96 -18.12 27.73
C ILE A 370 -7.84 -17.33 28.43
N ILE A 371 -7.83 -16.01 28.29
CA ILE A 371 -6.86 -15.13 28.98
C ILE A 371 -6.94 -15.28 30.50
N GLY A 372 -8.16 -15.29 31.06
CA GLY A 372 -8.36 -15.43 32.50
C GLY A 372 -7.80 -16.75 33.04
N ILE A 373 -8.02 -17.85 32.30
CA ILE A 373 -7.46 -19.17 32.64
C ILE A 373 -5.93 -19.15 32.56
N ALA A 374 -5.37 -18.64 31.46
CA ALA A 374 -3.92 -18.55 31.28
C ALA A 374 -3.23 -17.72 32.37
N GLY A 375 -3.85 -16.58 32.75
CA GLY A 375 -3.36 -15.74 33.85
C GLY A 375 -3.37 -16.45 35.21
N LYS A 376 -4.42 -17.22 35.51
CA LYS A 376 -4.49 -18.08 36.72
C LYS A 376 -3.40 -19.14 36.76
N MET A 377 -2.91 -19.55 35.59
CA MET A 377 -1.85 -20.54 35.43
C MET A 377 -0.45 -19.92 35.40
N GLY A 378 -0.34 -18.59 35.59
CA GLY A 378 0.93 -17.88 35.51
C GLY A 378 1.54 -17.84 34.12
N GLN A 379 0.75 -18.11 33.07
CA GLN A 379 1.25 -18.03 31.69
C GLN A 379 1.30 -16.58 31.23
N LYS A 380 2.43 -16.22 30.62
CA LYS A 380 2.55 -14.94 29.92
C LYS A 380 1.75 -14.98 28.62
N VAL A 381 0.83 -14.04 28.45
CA VAL A 381 -0.07 -13.95 27.31
C VAL A 381 0.38 -12.84 26.37
N LEU A 382 0.48 -13.13 25.08
CA LEU A 382 0.66 -12.13 24.03
C LEU A 382 -0.57 -12.10 23.13
N LEU A 383 -1.08 -10.90 22.88
CA LEU A 383 -2.20 -10.64 21.99
C LEU A 383 -1.71 -9.89 20.76
N ALA A 384 -2.11 -10.35 19.58
CA ALA A 384 -1.81 -9.64 18.36
C ALA A 384 -2.90 -9.72 17.31
N ALA A 385 -2.85 -8.78 16.37
CA ALA A 385 -3.72 -8.73 15.22
C ALA A 385 -2.95 -8.24 13.98
N PRO A 386 -3.41 -8.49 12.75
CA PRO A 386 -2.71 -8.06 11.54
C PRO A 386 -2.70 -6.54 11.34
N THR A 387 -3.70 -5.81 11.85
CA THR A 387 -3.82 -4.35 11.71
C THR A 387 -3.81 -3.63 13.06
N GLY A 388 -3.35 -2.37 13.06
CA GLY A 388 -3.33 -1.53 14.27
C GLY A 388 -4.71 -1.36 14.90
N ARG A 389 -5.74 -1.22 14.06
CA ARG A 389 -7.14 -1.10 14.48
C ARG A 389 -7.66 -2.35 15.17
N ALA A 390 -7.42 -3.52 14.59
CA ALA A 390 -7.83 -4.78 15.19
C ALA A 390 -7.12 -4.99 16.53
N ALA A 391 -5.82 -4.66 16.61
CA ALA A 391 -5.05 -4.72 17.86
C ALA A 391 -5.60 -3.75 18.93
N LYS A 392 -5.96 -2.51 18.56
CA LYS A 392 -6.55 -1.54 19.49
C LYS A 392 -7.89 -2.03 20.03
N ARG A 393 -8.78 -2.52 19.16
CA ARG A 393 -10.06 -3.11 19.57
C ARG A 393 -9.89 -4.32 20.46
N MET A 394 -8.94 -5.19 20.13
CA MET A 394 -8.59 -6.35 20.94
C MET A 394 -8.09 -5.90 22.31
N THR A 395 -7.31 -4.81 22.39
CA THR A 395 -6.87 -4.20 23.66
C THR A 395 -8.03 -3.73 24.51
N GLU A 396 -8.91 -2.90 23.95
CA GLU A 396 -10.10 -2.37 24.63
C GLU A 396 -11.01 -3.50 25.12
N ALA A 397 -11.19 -4.51 24.27
CA ALA A 397 -12.10 -5.57 24.58
C ALA A 397 -11.49 -6.56 25.57
N ALA A 398 -10.24 -7.02 25.40
CA ALA A 398 -9.61 -8.01 26.28
C ALA A 398 -9.06 -7.44 27.59
N GLY A 399 -8.81 -6.13 27.68
CA GLY A 399 -8.21 -5.48 28.84
C GLY A 399 -6.70 -5.72 28.99
N LEU A 400 -6.03 -6.21 27.93
CA LEU A 400 -4.58 -6.44 27.86
C LEU A 400 -4.04 -5.80 26.59
N GLU A 401 -2.83 -5.25 26.63
CA GLU A 401 -2.19 -4.63 25.45
C GLU A 401 -2.05 -5.66 24.31
N ALA A 402 -2.67 -5.38 23.16
CA ALA A 402 -2.48 -6.12 21.93
C ALA A 402 -1.71 -5.28 20.91
N ARG A 403 -0.83 -5.93 20.14
CA ARG A 403 0.05 -5.27 19.17
C ARG A 403 -0.24 -5.76 17.75
N THR A 404 0.26 -5.05 16.74
CA THR A 404 0.27 -5.63 15.39
C THR A 404 1.26 -6.79 15.36
N ILE A 405 1.03 -7.80 14.51
CA ILE A 405 2.00 -8.91 14.34
C ILE A 405 3.39 -8.36 13.98
N HIS A 406 3.46 -7.33 13.14
CA HIS A 406 4.72 -6.66 12.79
C HIS A 406 5.45 -6.07 14.01
N ARG A 407 4.73 -5.36 14.89
CA ARG A 407 5.31 -4.83 16.14
C ARG A 407 5.70 -5.93 17.11
N LEU A 408 4.87 -6.99 17.21
CA LEU A 408 5.15 -8.14 18.05
C LEU A 408 6.47 -8.83 17.64
N LEU A 409 6.72 -8.90 16.34
CA LEU A 409 7.92 -9.49 15.76
C LEU A 409 9.11 -8.51 15.67
N GLU A 410 8.96 -7.29 16.19
CA GLU A 410 9.97 -6.23 16.17
C GLU A 410 10.51 -5.96 14.75
N TYR A 411 9.60 -5.82 13.79
CA TYR A 411 9.95 -5.53 12.40
C TYR A 411 10.72 -4.21 12.29
N THR A 412 11.86 -4.27 11.60
CA THR A 412 12.65 -3.09 11.24
C THR A 412 12.58 -2.90 9.73
N PRO A 413 12.05 -1.76 9.22
CA PRO A 413 12.11 -1.46 7.80
C PRO A 413 13.57 -1.32 7.38
N GLY A 414 13.92 -1.91 6.23
CA GLY A 414 15.27 -1.78 5.68
C GLY A 414 15.49 -0.37 5.18
N GLY A 415 16.66 0.20 5.48
CA GLY A 415 17.15 1.41 4.84
C GLY A 415 17.98 1.07 3.60
N PRO A 416 18.54 2.09 2.90
CA PRO A 416 19.46 1.88 1.77
C PRO A 416 20.68 1.00 2.12
N SER A 417 21.01 0.90 3.41
CA SER A 417 22.18 0.21 3.96
C SER A 417 21.86 -0.86 5.01
N SER A 418 20.58 -1.15 5.28
CA SER A 418 20.19 -2.19 6.25
C SER A 418 19.12 -3.12 5.67
N GLU A 419 19.31 -4.43 5.84
CA GLU A 419 18.30 -5.41 5.44
C GLU A 419 17.05 -5.26 6.30
N SER A 420 15.89 -5.16 5.65
CA SER A 420 14.59 -5.23 6.32
C SER A 420 14.42 -6.60 6.99
N GLY A 421 13.91 -6.65 8.22
CA GLY A 421 13.76 -7.95 8.87
C GLY A 421 13.00 -7.94 10.18
N PHE A 422 12.61 -9.14 10.61
CA PHE A 422 11.98 -9.41 11.90
C PHE A 422 13.06 -9.85 12.91
N LYS A 423 13.19 -9.13 14.03
CA LYS A 423 14.16 -9.49 15.08
C LYS A 423 13.75 -10.72 15.87
N ARG A 424 12.44 -10.98 15.99
CA ARG A 424 11.90 -12.20 16.61
C ARG A 424 11.84 -13.32 15.57
N ASN A 425 12.44 -14.46 15.90
CA ASN A 425 12.57 -15.62 15.01
C ASN A 425 12.95 -16.87 15.83
N GLU A 426 13.35 -17.96 15.17
CA GLU A 426 13.65 -19.25 15.82
C GLU A 426 14.81 -19.16 16.83
N SER A 427 15.79 -18.29 16.58
CA SER A 427 16.94 -18.05 17.47
C SER A 427 16.64 -17.05 18.60
N ASN A 428 15.61 -16.21 18.40
CA ASN A 428 15.15 -15.21 19.36
C ASN A 428 13.62 -15.24 19.43
N PRO A 429 13.03 -16.28 20.05
CA PRO A 429 11.59 -16.47 20.06
C PRO A 429 10.86 -15.40 20.88
N LEU A 430 9.54 -15.37 20.73
CA LEU A 430 8.65 -14.62 21.59
C LEU A 430 8.67 -15.21 23.01
N ASP A 431 8.62 -14.33 24.01
CA ASP A 431 8.50 -14.74 25.41
C ASP A 431 7.03 -14.78 25.82
N ALA A 432 6.39 -15.95 25.62
CA ALA A 432 4.99 -16.21 25.97
C ALA A 432 4.69 -17.70 26.17
N GLY A 433 3.71 -17.99 27.02
CA GLY A 433 3.07 -19.32 27.14
C GLY A 433 1.78 -19.45 26.34
N LEU A 434 1.13 -18.33 26.02
CA LEU A 434 -0.09 -18.27 25.19
C LEU A 434 0.02 -17.09 24.22
N ILE A 435 -0.24 -17.37 22.94
CA ILE A 435 -0.29 -16.36 21.87
C ILE A 435 -1.67 -16.44 21.23
N ILE A 436 -2.41 -15.33 21.23
CA ILE A 436 -3.71 -15.20 20.57
C ILE A 436 -3.59 -14.22 19.41
N ILE A 437 -3.92 -14.68 18.20
CA ILE A 437 -3.98 -13.85 17.00
C ILE A 437 -5.45 -13.65 16.62
N ASP A 438 -5.96 -12.42 16.75
CA ASP A 438 -7.31 -12.06 16.29
C ASP A 438 -7.29 -11.55 14.84
N GLU A 439 -8.44 -11.59 14.16
CA GLU A 439 -8.60 -11.30 12.74
C GLU A 439 -7.63 -12.11 11.84
N ALA A 440 -7.39 -13.37 12.21
CA ALA A 440 -6.47 -14.27 11.52
C ALA A 440 -6.82 -14.52 10.03
N SER A 441 -8.04 -14.20 9.59
CA SER A 441 -8.45 -14.26 8.17
C SER A 441 -7.67 -13.28 7.29
N MET A 442 -7.12 -12.21 7.86
CA MET A 442 -6.33 -11.22 7.13
C MET A 442 -4.83 -11.55 7.06
N VAL A 443 -4.37 -12.60 7.75
CA VAL A 443 -2.95 -12.97 7.80
C VAL A 443 -2.58 -13.75 6.54
N ASP A 444 -1.61 -13.24 5.78
CA ASP A 444 -1.07 -13.90 4.58
C ASP A 444 0.02 -14.93 4.92
N VAL A 445 0.45 -15.68 3.90
CA VAL A 445 1.46 -16.74 4.07
C VAL A 445 2.82 -16.20 4.54
N PRO A 446 3.41 -15.14 3.95
CA PRO A 446 4.68 -14.61 4.45
C PRO A 446 4.63 -14.21 5.93
N LEU A 447 3.58 -13.47 6.36
CA LEU A 447 3.45 -13.02 7.73
C LEU A 447 3.22 -14.19 8.70
N MET A 448 2.38 -15.16 8.34
CA MET A 448 2.19 -16.36 9.16
C MET A 448 3.49 -17.16 9.32
N TYR A 449 4.26 -17.32 8.25
CA TYR A 449 5.54 -18.02 8.31
C TYR A 449 6.49 -17.34 9.31
N HIS A 450 6.66 -16.02 9.21
CA HIS A 450 7.51 -15.28 10.15
C HIS A 450 6.98 -15.30 11.59
N LEU A 451 5.67 -15.26 11.79
CA LEU A 451 5.06 -15.43 13.10
C LEU A 451 5.44 -16.78 13.71
N LEU A 452 5.22 -17.88 12.97
CA LEU A 452 5.47 -19.24 13.46
C LEU A 452 6.94 -19.49 13.77
N LYS A 453 7.87 -18.90 13.00
CA LYS A 453 9.31 -18.94 13.33
C LYS A 453 9.60 -18.38 14.72
N ALA A 454 8.83 -17.38 15.15
CA ALA A 454 9.01 -16.72 16.44
C ALA A 454 8.20 -17.35 17.57
N VAL A 455 7.29 -18.30 17.29
CA VAL A 455 6.50 -18.97 18.34
C VAL A 455 7.37 -20.01 19.06
N PRO A 456 7.59 -19.90 20.38
CA PRO A 456 8.32 -20.91 21.11
C PRO A 456 7.52 -22.22 21.18
N GLN A 457 8.21 -23.37 21.12
CA GLN A 457 7.55 -24.68 21.09
C GLN A 457 6.69 -24.96 22.33
N GLN A 458 7.00 -24.34 23.48
CA GLN A 458 6.22 -24.48 24.70
C GLN A 458 4.91 -23.68 24.69
N ALA A 459 4.78 -22.64 23.84
CA ALA A 459 3.57 -21.81 23.80
C ALA A 459 2.36 -22.53 23.19
N THR A 460 1.16 -22.05 23.55
CA THR A 460 -0.09 -22.39 22.87
C THR A 460 -0.42 -21.29 21.87
N LEU A 461 -0.77 -21.64 20.63
CA LEU A 461 -1.19 -20.70 19.60
C LEU A 461 -2.70 -20.81 19.37
N VAL A 462 -3.41 -19.70 19.53
CA VAL A 462 -4.85 -19.60 19.25
C VAL A 462 -5.06 -18.61 18.10
N LEU A 463 -5.60 -19.08 16.99
CA LEU A 463 -5.98 -18.27 15.84
C LEU A 463 -7.47 -18.00 15.89
N VAL A 464 -7.87 -16.73 15.95
CA VAL A 464 -9.26 -16.29 15.98
C VAL A 464 -9.56 -15.48 14.74
N GLY A 465 -10.65 -15.81 14.03
CA GLY A 465 -11.02 -15.07 12.83
C GLY A 465 -12.30 -15.56 12.17
N ASP A 466 -12.83 -14.76 11.26
CA ASP A 466 -14.02 -15.12 10.48
C ASP A 466 -13.59 -15.61 9.09
N VAL A 467 -13.73 -16.91 8.84
CA VAL A 467 -13.34 -17.54 7.57
C VAL A 467 -14.26 -17.13 6.40
N ASP A 468 -15.44 -16.58 6.70
CA ASP A 468 -16.43 -16.17 5.71
C ASP A 468 -16.24 -14.68 5.29
N GLN A 469 -15.37 -13.93 5.99
CA GLN A 469 -14.92 -12.59 5.56
C GLN A 469 -13.95 -12.67 4.39
N LEU A 470 -13.64 -11.51 3.81
CA LEU A 470 -12.58 -11.37 2.81
C LEU A 470 -11.26 -11.98 3.34
N PRO A 471 -10.54 -12.74 2.49
CA PRO A 471 -9.23 -13.27 2.85
C PRO A 471 -8.18 -12.14 2.94
N SER A 472 -6.94 -12.52 3.29
CA SER A 472 -5.78 -11.62 3.23
C SER A 472 -5.64 -10.95 1.85
N VAL A 473 -5.17 -9.70 1.85
CA VAL A 473 -4.77 -9.01 0.61
C VAL A 473 -3.53 -9.68 0.01
N GLY A 474 -2.57 -10.06 0.86
CA GLY A 474 -1.39 -10.82 0.45
C GLY A 474 -1.69 -12.27 0.08
N PRO A 475 -0.68 -12.99 -0.43
CA PRO A 475 -0.85 -14.30 -1.04
C PRO A 475 -1.25 -15.40 -0.06
N GLY A 476 -2.06 -16.34 -0.55
CA GLY A 476 -2.57 -17.49 0.20
C GLY A 476 -3.85 -17.21 0.99
N SER A 477 -4.34 -18.21 1.73
CA SER A 477 -5.50 -18.09 2.60
C SER A 477 -5.32 -18.95 3.85
N VAL A 478 -4.36 -18.54 4.69
CA VAL A 478 -3.82 -19.34 5.79
C VAL A 478 -4.92 -19.92 6.69
N LEU A 479 -5.82 -19.08 7.23
CA LEU A 479 -6.88 -19.54 8.13
C LEU A 479 -7.78 -20.59 7.46
N LYS A 480 -8.15 -20.35 6.19
CA LYS A 480 -9.01 -21.26 5.42
C LYS A 480 -8.31 -22.59 5.14
N ASP A 481 -7.03 -22.55 4.76
CA ASP A 481 -6.25 -23.74 4.44
C ASP A 481 -5.95 -24.58 5.70
N ILE A 482 -5.72 -23.94 6.85
CA ILE A 482 -5.61 -24.62 8.15
C ILE A 482 -6.91 -25.35 8.48
N ILE A 483 -8.06 -24.68 8.37
CA ILE A 483 -9.37 -25.29 8.63
C ILE A 483 -9.63 -26.44 7.64
N ALA A 484 -9.38 -26.24 6.35
CA ALA A 484 -9.59 -27.23 5.30
C ALA A 484 -8.65 -28.45 5.42
N SER A 485 -7.51 -28.31 6.10
CA SER A 485 -6.60 -29.43 6.37
C SER A 485 -7.25 -30.49 7.27
N GLY A 486 -8.13 -30.09 8.20
CA GLY A 486 -8.68 -30.97 9.24
C GLY A 486 -7.64 -31.46 10.25
N CYS A 487 -6.42 -30.91 10.23
CA CYS A 487 -5.30 -31.35 11.07
C CYS A 487 -5.12 -30.53 12.34
N VAL A 488 -5.75 -29.36 12.42
CA VAL A 488 -5.69 -28.45 13.58
C VAL A 488 -7.08 -28.39 14.22
N ALA A 489 -7.13 -28.48 15.54
CA ALA A 489 -8.37 -28.37 16.29
C ALA A 489 -9.08 -27.06 15.92
N THR A 490 -10.33 -27.17 15.48
CA THR A 490 -11.11 -26.04 14.98
C THR A 490 -12.48 -26.04 15.63
N VAL A 491 -12.83 -24.94 16.29
CA VAL A 491 -14.16 -24.72 16.86
C VAL A 491 -14.88 -23.64 16.07
N ARG A 492 -16.01 -24.00 15.46
CA ARG A 492 -16.88 -23.07 14.71
C ARG A 492 -18.07 -22.66 15.57
N LEU A 493 -18.15 -21.37 15.88
CA LEU A 493 -19.22 -20.75 16.67
C LEU A 493 -20.40 -20.40 15.76
N GLY A 494 -21.57 -21.00 16.02
CA GLY A 494 -22.80 -20.76 15.26
C GLY A 494 -23.89 -19.99 16.01
N GLU A 495 -23.88 -20.05 17.34
CA GLU A 495 -24.91 -19.40 18.17
C GLU A 495 -24.63 -17.90 18.36
N ILE A 496 -25.70 -17.10 18.35
CA ILE A 496 -25.66 -15.63 18.42
C ILE A 496 -26.12 -15.20 19.83
N PHE A 497 -25.24 -14.58 20.61
CA PHE A 497 -25.45 -14.33 22.06
C PHE A 497 -25.75 -12.89 22.45
N ARG A 498 -25.53 -11.95 21.54
CA ARG A 498 -25.78 -10.53 21.85
C ARG A 498 -27.29 -10.34 22.06
N GLN A 499 -27.72 -9.20 22.61
CA GLN A 499 -29.15 -8.75 22.63
C GLN A 499 -29.76 -8.60 21.21
N SER A 500 -29.19 -9.26 20.20
CA SER A 500 -29.18 -9.01 18.77
C SER A 500 -29.95 -10.03 17.94
N THR A 501 -30.73 -10.92 18.53
CA THR A 501 -31.87 -11.51 17.79
C THR A 501 -32.81 -10.43 17.24
N ARG A 502 -32.68 -9.17 17.71
CA ARG A 502 -33.32 -7.96 17.16
C ARG A 502 -32.49 -7.20 16.10
N SER A 503 -31.20 -7.50 15.89
CA SER A 503 -30.37 -6.75 14.94
C SER A 503 -30.47 -7.33 13.54
N MET A 504 -31.07 -6.58 12.62
CA MET A 504 -31.22 -7.02 11.23
C MET A 504 -29.87 -7.07 10.51
N ILE A 505 -28.86 -6.32 10.94
CA ILE A 505 -27.49 -6.41 10.42
C ILE A 505 -26.95 -7.84 10.57
N ILE A 506 -27.06 -8.42 11.77
CA ILE A 506 -26.52 -9.76 12.06
C ILE A 506 -27.35 -10.83 11.34
N VAL A 507 -28.69 -10.74 11.43
CA VAL A 507 -29.59 -11.67 10.73
C VAL A 507 -29.31 -11.68 9.23
N ASN A 508 -29.23 -10.51 8.61
CA ASN A 508 -28.95 -10.38 7.18
C ASN A 508 -27.54 -10.82 6.80
N ALA A 509 -26.53 -10.61 7.66
CA ALA A 509 -25.18 -11.12 7.42
C ALA A 509 -25.17 -12.66 7.33
N HIS A 510 -25.86 -13.36 8.25
CA HIS A 510 -25.97 -14.82 8.21
C HIS A 510 -26.75 -15.32 6.98
N ARG A 511 -27.83 -14.63 6.59
CA ARG A 511 -28.59 -14.93 5.37
C ARG A 511 -27.71 -14.83 4.13
N ILE A 512 -27.00 -13.71 3.99
CA ILE A 512 -26.08 -13.46 2.87
C ILE A 512 -24.99 -14.53 2.82
N ASN A 513 -24.40 -14.89 3.96
CA ASN A 513 -23.39 -15.93 4.05
C ASN A 513 -23.94 -17.30 3.57
N SER A 514 -25.20 -17.58 3.88
CA SER A 514 -25.93 -18.79 3.47
C SER A 514 -26.41 -18.75 2.00
N GLY A 515 -26.14 -17.66 1.27
CA GLY A 515 -26.60 -17.50 -0.11
C GLY A 515 -28.06 -17.04 -0.24
N GLU A 516 -28.67 -16.58 0.86
CA GLU A 516 -30.03 -16.08 0.90
C GLU A 516 -30.09 -14.55 0.80
N MET A 517 -31.15 -14.03 0.17
CA MET A 517 -31.39 -12.59 0.14
C MET A 517 -31.69 -12.06 1.55
N PRO A 518 -31.14 -10.88 1.92
CA PRO A 518 -31.47 -10.24 3.18
C PRO A 518 -32.92 -9.79 3.21
N PHE A 519 -33.47 -9.68 4.41
CA PHE A 519 -34.76 -9.05 4.63
C PHE A 519 -34.59 -7.55 4.64
N PHE A 520 -35.43 -6.86 3.86
CA PHE A 520 -35.48 -5.39 3.81
C PHE A 520 -36.66 -4.83 4.60
N GLU A 521 -37.59 -5.68 5.04
CA GLU A 521 -38.88 -5.29 5.62
C GLU A 521 -39.18 -6.06 6.92
N ARG A 522 -40.03 -5.43 7.78
CA ARG A 522 -40.69 -5.85 9.07
C ARG A 522 -39.99 -5.44 10.38
N HIS A 523 -40.64 -5.22 11.54
CA HIS A 523 -42.01 -4.84 11.95
C HIS A 523 -41.84 -3.57 12.82
N ALA A 524 -42.85 -2.69 12.85
CA ALA A 524 -42.81 -1.33 13.44
C ALA A 524 -42.41 -1.20 14.94
N GLU A 525 -42.10 -2.30 15.62
CA GLU A 525 -41.86 -2.35 17.07
C GLU A 525 -40.38 -2.54 17.46
N GLN A 526 -39.47 -2.76 16.51
CA GLN A 526 -38.04 -2.90 16.77
C GLN A 526 -37.25 -1.93 15.88
N GLY A 527 -36.40 -1.10 16.48
CA GLY A 527 -35.60 -0.11 15.75
C GLY A 527 -34.86 -0.76 14.58
N GLN A 528 -35.09 -0.25 13.37
CA GLN A 528 -34.45 -0.76 12.16
C GLN A 528 -32.99 -0.28 12.12
N ASP A 529 -32.05 -1.22 12.09
CA ASP A 529 -30.61 -0.99 11.95
C ASP A 529 -30.08 -1.36 10.56
N PHE A 530 -30.94 -1.82 9.65
CA PHE A 530 -30.59 -2.24 8.30
C PHE A 530 -31.60 -1.73 7.28
N PHE A 531 -31.12 -1.01 6.26
CA PHE A 531 -31.95 -0.36 5.24
C PHE A 531 -31.43 -0.65 3.83
N PHE A 532 -32.34 -0.67 2.87
CA PHE A 532 -32.02 -0.79 1.44
C PHE A 532 -32.81 0.25 0.64
N ALA A 533 -32.10 1.12 -0.06
CA ALA A 533 -32.66 2.07 -1.02
C ALA A 533 -32.45 1.53 -2.44
N GLU A 534 -33.57 1.22 -3.11
CA GLU A 534 -33.56 0.72 -4.48
C GLU A 534 -33.41 1.88 -5.47
N ILE A 535 -32.24 2.01 -6.08
CA ILE A 535 -31.90 3.06 -7.05
C ILE A 535 -31.04 2.42 -8.14
N GLU A 536 -31.42 2.61 -9.41
CA GLU A 536 -30.71 2.02 -10.55
C GLU A 536 -29.66 2.95 -11.14
N ASP A 537 -29.96 4.25 -11.23
CA ASP A 537 -29.07 5.24 -11.83
C ASP A 537 -27.84 5.53 -10.92
N PRO A 538 -26.59 5.37 -11.42
CA PRO A 538 -25.39 5.59 -10.62
C PRO A 538 -25.22 7.02 -10.09
N ASP A 539 -25.67 8.04 -10.82
CA ASP A 539 -25.57 9.44 -10.40
C ASP A 539 -26.59 9.75 -9.30
N GLU A 540 -27.80 9.20 -9.38
CA GLU A 540 -28.78 9.23 -8.30
C GLU A 540 -28.28 8.52 -7.04
N VAL A 541 -27.62 7.36 -7.18
CA VAL A 541 -27.00 6.65 -6.05
C VAL A 541 -25.98 7.56 -5.35
N LEU A 542 -25.11 8.23 -6.11
CA LEU A 542 -24.12 9.14 -5.55
C LEU A 542 -24.78 10.30 -4.81
N ARG A 543 -25.77 10.97 -5.43
CA ARG A 543 -26.53 12.06 -4.80
C ARG A 543 -27.19 11.61 -3.49
N TYR A 544 -27.81 10.43 -3.50
CA TYR A 544 -28.48 9.88 -2.33
C TYR A 544 -27.48 9.51 -1.21
N ILE A 545 -26.31 8.97 -1.54
CA ILE A 545 -25.25 8.69 -0.56
C ILE A 545 -24.78 9.98 0.12
N VAL A 546 -24.57 11.05 -0.65
CA VAL A 546 -24.18 12.35 -0.10
C VAL A 546 -25.24 12.89 0.85
N ASP A 547 -26.52 12.80 0.46
CA ASP A 547 -27.65 13.22 1.31
C ASP A 547 -27.82 12.34 2.57
N LEU A 548 -27.59 11.04 2.45
CA LEU A 548 -27.56 10.11 3.58
C LEU A 548 -26.51 10.54 4.62
N CYS A 549 -25.30 10.84 4.18
CA CYS A 549 -24.20 11.23 5.05
C CYS A 549 -24.39 12.63 5.67
N LYS A 550 -24.94 13.59 4.91
CA LYS A 550 -25.10 14.97 5.37
C LYS A 550 -26.35 15.20 6.22
N ASN A 551 -27.49 14.64 5.81
CA ASN A 551 -28.80 15.01 6.34
C ASN A 551 -29.51 13.81 6.98
N ILE A 552 -29.79 12.74 6.23
CA ILE A 552 -30.72 11.69 6.67
C ILE A 552 -30.20 10.96 7.91
N ILE A 553 -28.97 10.45 7.87
CA ILE A 553 -28.40 9.66 8.98
C ILE A 553 -28.19 10.55 10.23
N PRO A 554 -27.58 11.75 10.12
CA PRO A 554 -27.45 12.65 11.26
C PRO A 554 -28.79 13.05 11.88
N SER A 555 -29.78 13.47 11.08
CA SER A 555 -31.07 13.94 11.60
C SER A 555 -31.92 12.83 12.20
N ARG A 556 -31.91 11.62 11.61
CA ARG A 556 -32.76 10.51 12.06
C ARG A 556 -32.15 9.69 13.20
N PHE A 557 -30.82 9.60 13.27
CA PHE A 557 -30.13 8.71 14.22
C PHE A 557 -29.12 9.43 15.13
N GLY A 558 -28.92 10.73 14.98
CA GLY A 558 -28.01 11.52 15.82
C GLY A 558 -26.53 11.15 15.65
N LEU A 559 -26.14 10.64 14.49
CA LEU A 559 -24.77 10.20 14.20
C LEU A 559 -24.00 11.31 13.47
N HIS A 560 -22.77 11.59 13.91
CA HIS A 560 -21.95 12.64 13.36
C HIS A 560 -21.43 12.30 11.95
N PRO A 561 -21.61 13.17 10.94
CA PRO A 561 -21.26 12.89 9.54
C PRO A 561 -19.83 12.39 9.31
N LEU A 562 -18.86 12.96 10.03
CA LEU A 562 -17.43 12.65 9.83
C LEU A 562 -16.93 11.48 10.70
N ASN A 563 -17.47 11.34 11.91
CA ASN A 563 -16.90 10.48 12.94
C ASN A 563 -17.62 9.12 12.99
N ASP A 564 -18.93 9.12 12.73
CA ASP A 564 -19.77 7.95 12.92
C ASP A 564 -20.16 7.25 11.62
N ILE A 565 -20.11 7.96 10.49
CA ILE A 565 -20.51 7.44 9.18
C ILE A 565 -19.28 7.08 8.36
N GLN A 566 -19.31 5.89 7.75
CA GLN A 566 -18.31 5.45 6.79
C GLN A 566 -18.98 4.94 5.51
N VAL A 567 -18.57 5.47 4.37
CA VAL A 567 -18.97 4.90 3.08
C VAL A 567 -17.98 3.81 2.66
N LEU A 568 -18.49 2.62 2.35
CA LEU A 568 -17.71 1.46 1.92
C LEU A 568 -18.11 1.06 0.51
N THR A 569 -17.21 1.24 -0.45
CA THR A 569 -17.49 0.96 -1.87
C THR A 569 -16.67 -0.22 -2.40
N PRO A 570 -17.24 -1.08 -3.25
CA PRO A 570 -16.50 -2.16 -3.91
C PRO A 570 -15.33 -1.68 -4.77
N MET A 571 -15.50 -0.57 -5.50
CA MET A 571 -14.58 -0.12 -6.54
C MET A 571 -13.91 1.21 -6.22
N HIS A 572 -12.68 1.39 -6.71
CA HIS A 572 -11.98 2.67 -6.60
C HIS A 572 -12.45 3.72 -7.61
N ARG A 573 -12.73 3.30 -8.85
CA ARG A 573 -13.16 4.14 -9.98
C ARG A 573 -14.67 4.00 -10.23
N GLY A 574 -15.22 4.92 -11.04
CA GLY A 574 -16.65 4.96 -11.38
C GLY A 574 -17.42 6.01 -10.56
N VAL A 575 -18.68 6.23 -10.92
CA VAL A 575 -19.53 7.28 -10.32
C VAL A 575 -19.68 7.10 -8.80
N ALA A 576 -19.96 5.87 -8.34
CA ALA A 576 -20.02 5.49 -6.93
C ALA A 576 -18.70 4.87 -6.40
N GLY A 577 -17.57 5.18 -7.04
CA GLY A 577 -16.24 4.71 -6.64
C GLY A 577 -15.59 5.56 -5.55
N VAL A 578 -14.59 5.00 -4.86
CA VAL A 578 -13.88 5.67 -3.73
C VAL A 578 -13.46 7.09 -4.09
N THR A 579 -12.86 7.29 -5.27
CA THR A 579 -12.31 8.60 -5.66
C THR A 579 -13.39 9.65 -5.79
N ASN A 580 -14.46 9.37 -6.53
CA ASN A 580 -15.51 10.34 -6.80
C ASN A 580 -16.36 10.63 -5.55
N VAL A 581 -16.70 9.59 -4.79
CA VAL A 581 -17.46 9.74 -3.54
C VAL A 581 -16.69 10.58 -2.53
N ASN A 582 -15.37 10.42 -2.42
CA ASN A 582 -14.56 11.26 -1.53
C ASN A 582 -14.58 12.73 -1.93
N VAL A 583 -14.48 13.05 -3.23
CA VAL A 583 -14.54 14.44 -3.71
C VAL A 583 -15.88 15.07 -3.33
N GLN A 584 -16.99 14.39 -3.65
CA GLN A 584 -18.33 14.90 -3.36
C GLN A 584 -18.60 15.06 -1.85
N LEU A 585 -18.16 14.11 -1.03
CA LEU A 585 -18.30 14.20 0.42
C LEU A 585 -17.40 15.27 1.02
N GLN A 586 -16.17 15.47 0.51
CA GLN A 586 -15.30 16.55 0.96
C GLN A 586 -15.92 17.91 0.65
N GLU A 587 -16.41 18.14 -0.56
CA GLU A 587 -17.09 19.37 -0.96
C GLU A 587 -18.32 19.65 -0.11
N THR A 588 -19.06 18.61 0.23
CA THR A 588 -20.34 18.71 0.92
C THR A 588 -20.22 18.83 2.44
N LEU A 589 -19.27 18.11 3.05
CA LEU A 589 -19.10 18.00 4.50
C LEU A 589 -17.97 18.90 5.04
N ASN A 590 -17.03 19.32 4.20
CA ASN A 590 -15.93 20.20 4.59
C ASN A 590 -15.97 21.56 3.88
N GLY A 591 -16.55 22.53 4.60
CA GLY A 591 -16.63 23.93 4.17
C GLY A 591 -15.33 24.74 4.32
N SER A 592 -14.23 24.12 4.78
CA SER A 592 -12.94 24.82 4.87
C SER A 592 -12.48 25.29 3.48
N THR A 593 -11.98 26.53 3.44
CA THR A 593 -11.33 27.12 2.25
C THR A 593 -9.82 26.93 2.28
N ASP A 594 -9.25 26.52 3.41
CA ASP A 594 -7.82 26.30 3.55
C ASP A 594 -7.45 24.88 3.12
N GLY A 595 -6.84 24.77 1.95
CA GLY A 595 -6.44 23.51 1.34
C GLY A 595 -5.19 23.58 0.48
N ILE A 596 -4.72 22.41 0.06
CA ILE A 596 -3.54 22.22 -0.77
C ILE A 596 -3.78 21.15 -1.82
N SER A 597 -3.32 21.40 -3.06
CA SER A 597 -3.28 20.41 -4.12
C SER A 597 -1.85 19.93 -4.37
N ARG A 598 -1.62 18.62 -4.24
CA ARG A 598 -0.34 17.96 -4.54
C ARG A 598 -0.58 16.57 -5.11
N ALA A 599 0.23 16.17 -6.10
CA ALA A 599 0.18 14.85 -6.74
C ALA A 599 -1.22 14.41 -7.24
N GLY A 600 -2.04 15.35 -7.73
CA GLY A 600 -3.41 15.07 -8.18
C GLY A 600 -4.41 14.82 -7.05
N ARG A 601 -4.04 15.12 -5.80
CA ARG A 601 -4.89 15.05 -4.61
C ARG A 601 -5.12 16.45 -4.06
N PHE A 602 -6.25 16.64 -3.38
CA PHE A 602 -6.61 17.90 -2.74
C PHE A 602 -7.03 17.62 -1.30
N PHE A 603 -6.32 18.25 -0.36
CA PHE A 603 -6.57 18.14 1.08
C PHE A 603 -6.97 19.49 1.64
N LYS A 604 -7.87 19.50 2.61
CA LYS A 604 -8.34 20.65 3.37
C LYS A 604 -8.17 20.42 4.85
N VAL A 605 -8.01 21.51 5.61
CA VAL A 605 -8.11 21.44 7.07
C VAL A 605 -9.49 20.88 7.45
N GLY A 606 -9.51 19.92 8.37
CA GLY A 606 -10.70 19.20 8.81
C GLY A 606 -10.97 17.89 8.07
N ASP A 607 -10.23 17.59 7.00
CA ASP A 607 -10.45 16.38 6.20
C ASP A 607 -10.19 15.10 6.97
N LYS A 608 -11.01 14.08 6.68
CA LYS A 608 -10.78 12.71 7.09
C LYS A 608 -9.83 12.05 6.09
N VAL A 609 -8.65 11.63 6.55
CA VAL A 609 -7.60 11.03 5.72
C VAL A 609 -7.27 9.62 6.18
N LEU A 610 -6.73 8.80 5.28
CA LEU A 610 -6.27 7.43 5.51
C LEU A 610 -4.80 7.34 5.15
N GLN A 611 -4.00 6.81 6.07
CA GLN A 611 -2.62 6.41 5.81
C GLN A 611 -2.60 5.17 4.91
N THR A 612 -1.80 5.19 3.83
CA THR A 612 -1.79 4.12 2.82
C THR A 612 -0.60 3.16 2.92
N ARG A 613 0.42 3.51 3.71
CA ARG A 613 1.59 2.66 3.98
C ARG A 613 2.00 2.74 5.44
N ASN A 614 2.72 1.74 5.93
CA ASN A 614 3.29 1.84 7.27
C ASN A 614 4.45 2.83 7.23
N ASN A 615 4.42 3.82 8.12
CA ASN A 615 5.54 4.72 8.37
C ASN A 615 5.96 4.52 9.84
N TYR A 616 7.00 3.69 10.03
CA TYR A 616 7.45 3.25 11.34
C TYR A 616 8.15 4.37 12.12
N GLU A 617 8.77 5.33 11.44
CA GLU A 617 9.39 6.49 12.08
C GLU A 617 8.35 7.39 12.74
N LYS A 618 7.22 7.60 12.05
CA LYS A 618 6.09 8.41 12.53
C LYS A 618 5.07 7.64 13.36
N ASP A 619 5.28 6.34 13.52
CA ASP A 619 4.41 5.43 14.27
C ASP A 619 2.93 5.41 13.79
N VAL A 620 2.74 5.47 12.47
CA VAL A 620 1.44 5.43 11.78
C VAL A 620 1.40 4.26 10.77
N TYR A 621 0.25 3.60 10.66
CA TYR A 621 0.13 2.35 9.90
C TYR A 621 -0.88 2.46 8.77
N ASN A 622 -0.68 1.64 7.75
CA ASN A 622 -1.63 1.51 6.64
C ASN A 622 -3.02 1.16 7.18
N GLY A 623 -4.00 1.97 6.79
CA GLY A 623 -5.38 1.86 7.25
C GLY A 623 -5.71 2.78 8.43
N ASP A 624 -4.75 3.46 9.05
CA ASP A 624 -5.05 4.43 10.11
C ASP A 624 -5.79 5.65 9.52
N ILE A 625 -6.83 6.10 10.21
CA ILE A 625 -7.66 7.24 9.80
C ILE A 625 -7.27 8.37 10.72
N GLY A 626 -6.90 9.48 10.13
CA GLY A 626 -6.59 10.72 10.83
C GLY A 626 -7.47 11.86 10.36
N ARG A 627 -7.29 13.00 11.01
CA ARG A 627 -7.93 14.26 10.63
C ARG A 627 -6.89 15.32 10.36
N VAL A 628 -6.99 16.01 9.23
CA VAL A 628 -6.11 17.15 8.95
C VAL A 628 -6.45 18.27 9.93
N VAL A 629 -5.48 18.70 10.73
CA VAL A 629 -5.66 19.75 11.76
C VAL A 629 -5.02 21.08 11.37
N GLY A 630 -4.09 21.08 10.41
CA GLY A 630 -3.49 22.32 9.91
C GLY A 630 -2.64 22.10 8.68
N ILE A 631 -2.47 23.18 7.90
CA ILE A 631 -1.59 23.24 6.73
C ILE A 631 -0.70 24.46 6.91
N ASP A 632 0.60 24.24 6.86
CA ASP A 632 1.61 25.30 6.94
C ASP A 632 2.33 25.42 5.61
N ARG A 633 2.14 26.56 4.93
CA ARG A 633 2.72 26.81 3.60
C ARG A 633 4.14 27.35 3.67
N GLU A 634 4.57 27.89 4.81
CA GLU A 634 5.92 28.43 4.98
C GLU A 634 6.92 27.29 5.18
N VAL A 635 6.61 26.35 6.08
CA VAL A 635 7.44 25.16 6.30
C VAL A 635 7.06 23.98 5.38
N GLN A 636 6.02 24.12 4.55
CA GLN A 636 5.54 23.09 3.63
C GLN A 636 5.14 21.77 4.33
N GLU A 637 4.39 21.90 5.42
CA GLU A 637 3.91 20.77 6.22
C GLU A 637 2.39 20.70 6.30
N LEU A 638 1.86 19.49 6.37
CA LEU A 638 0.48 19.18 6.67
C LEU A 638 0.43 18.39 7.97
N ARG A 639 -0.32 18.88 8.96
CA ARG A 639 -0.47 18.21 10.25
C ARG A 639 -1.74 17.36 10.26
N VAL A 640 -1.59 16.09 10.60
CA VAL A 640 -2.70 15.14 10.73
C VAL A 640 -2.74 14.60 12.15
N GLU A 641 -3.91 14.65 12.78
CA GLU A 641 -4.17 14.01 14.06
C GLU A 641 -4.60 12.56 13.85
N PHE A 642 -3.80 11.61 14.35
CA PHE A 642 -4.11 10.18 14.41
C PHE A 642 -4.28 9.78 15.87
N ASP A 643 -5.49 9.34 16.26
CA ASP A 643 -5.77 8.88 17.62
C ASP A 643 -5.31 9.87 18.71
N GLY A 644 -5.50 11.18 18.47
CA GLY A 644 -5.10 12.26 19.40
C GLY A 644 -3.61 12.63 19.35
N ARG A 645 -2.81 12.01 18.48
CA ARG A 645 -1.41 12.39 18.22
C ARG A 645 -1.32 13.22 16.95
N SER A 646 -0.75 14.41 17.05
CA SER A 646 -0.49 15.28 15.88
C SER A 646 0.82 14.87 15.21
N ILE A 647 0.74 14.45 13.95
CA ILE A 647 1.88 14.01 13.12
C ILE A 647 2.05 14.99 11.95
N SER A 648 3.26 15.51 11.76
CA SER A 648 3.62 16.35 10.61
C SER A 648 4.00 15.49 9.40
N TYR A 649 3.46 15.86 8.24
CA TYR A 649 3.83 15.35 6.93
C TYR A 649 4.38 16.48 6.10
N GLU A 650 5.59 16.32 5.57
CA GLU A 650 6.09 17.20 4.53
C GLU A 650 5.23 17.06 3.27
N PHE A 651 5.16 18.11 2.45
CA PHE A 651 4.40 18.04 1.19
C PHE A 651 4.87 16.92 0.25
N SER A 652 6.15 16.52 0.36
CA SER A 652 6.73 15.42 -0.42
C SER A 652 6.21 14.04 -0.02
N GLU A 653 5.66 13.89 1.19
CA GLU A 653 5.14 12.64 1.76
C GLU A 653 3.61 12.50 1.61
N LEU A 654 2.94 13.48 1.00
CA LEU A 654 1.48 13.46 0.84
C LEU A 654 0.99 12.34 -0.10
N ASP A 655 1.89 11.66 -0.82
CA ASP A 655 1.55 10.46 -1.56
C ASP A 655 1.19 9.27 -0.63
N GLU A 656 1.54 9.35 0.66
CA GLU A 656 1.16 8.40 1.70
C GLU A 656 -0.30 8.54 2.17
N LEU A 657 -0.92 9.69 1.96
CA LEU A 657 -2.27 10.00 2.45
C LEU A 657 -3.30 9.98 1.32
N ILE A 658 -4.52 9.53 1.63
CA ILE A 658 -5.70 9.67 0.77
C ILE A 658 -6.90 10.13 1.59
N LEU A 659 -7.93 10.70 0.95
CA LEU A 659 -9.20 10.98 1.61
C LEU A 659 -9.90 9.68 2.05
N ALA A 660 -10.65 9.76 3.14
CA ALA A 660 -11.22 8.60 3.83
C ALA A 660 -12.69 8.73 4.21
N TYR A 661 -13.41 9.68 3.61
CA TYR A 661 -14.88 9.75 3.71
C TYR A 661 -15.52 8.48 3.14
N ALA A 662 -14.97 8.01 2.02
CA ALA A 662 -15.21 6.71 1.44
C ALA A 662 -13.90 5.91 1.39
N ILE A 663 -13.99 4.61 1.69
CA ILE A 663 -12.88 3.66 1.53
C ILE A 663 -13.37 2.40 0.84
N SER A 664 -12.46 1.59 0.32
CA SER A 664 -12.84 0.27 -0.21
C SER A 664 -13.16 -0.70 0.92
N VAL A 665 -13.99 -1.70 0.65
CA VAL A 665 -14.34 -2.74 1.64
C VAL A 665 -13.09 -3.44 2.18
N HIS A 666 -12.09 -3.72 1.32
CA HIS A 666 -10.81 -4.30 1.73
C HIS A 666 -10.09 -3.44 2.78
N LYS A 667 -10.01 -2.11 2.57
CA LYS A 667 -9.38 -1.18 3.52
C LYS A 667 -10.16 -1.00 4.82
N SER A 668 -11.40 -1.49 4.90
CA SER A 668 -12.22 -1.46 6.11
C SER A 668 -12.07 -2.69 7.00
N GLN A 669 -11.34 -3.73 6.56
CA GLN A 669 -11.13 -4.95 7.36
C GLN A 669 -10.47 -4.61 8.72
N GLY A 670 -10.91 -5.30 9.78
CA GLY A 670 -10.50 -5.00 11.17
C GLY A 670 -11.11 -3.72 11.77
N SER A 671 -11.84 -2.91 10.99
CA SER A 671 -12.55 -1.72 11.48
C SER A 671 -14.02 -2.00 11.75
N GLU A 672 -14.66 -1.20 12.59
CA GLU A 672 -16.11 -1.17 12.77
C GLU A 672 -16.57 0.27 12.94
N TYR A 673 -17.70 0.61 12.32
CA TYR A 673 -18.24 1.97 12.30
C TYR A 673 -19.65 1.98 12.87
N PRO A 674 -20.07 3.06 13.56
CA PRO A 674 -21.45 3.21 14.00
C PRO A 674 -22.46 3.07 12.84
N ALA A 675 -22.24 3.79 11.74
CA ALA A 675 -23.04 3.70 10.52
C ALA A 675 -22.18 3.39 9.29
N VAL A 676 -22.67 2.50 8.44
CA VAL A 676 -22.03 2.10 7.19
C VAL A 676 -22.99 2.31 6.02
N VAL A 677 -22.52 2.96 4.95
CA VAL A 677 -23.26 3.15 3.70
C VAL A 677 -22.54 2.43 2.58
N ILE A 678 -23.26 1.62 1.79
CA ILE A 678 -22.66 0.71 0.80
C ILE A 678 -23.39 0.85 -0.55
N PRO A 679 -22.74 1.41 -1.59
CA PRO A 679 -23.25 1.34 -2.96
C PRO A 679 -23.13 -0.07 -3.55
N ILE A 680 -24.23 -0.62 -4.06
CA ILE A 680 -24.29 -1.94 -4.71
C ILE A 680 -24.94 -1.81 -6.10
N LEU A 681 -24.09 -1.61 -7.11
CA LEU A 681 -24.50 -1.40 -8.49
C LEU A 681 -24.02 -2.54 -9.40
N THR A 682 -24.73 -2.78 -10.50
CA THR A 682 -24.37 -3.80 -11.49
C THR A 682 -23.04 -3.51 -12.17
N GLN A 683 -22.64 -2.24 -12.27
CA GLN A 683 -21.31 -1.83 -12.75
C GLN A 683 -20.17 -2.39 -11.90
N HIS A 684 -20.44 -2.83 -10.66
CA HIS A 684 -19.44 -3.47 -9.79
C HIS A 684 -19.24 -4.96 -10.09
N TYR A 685 -19.82 -5.50 -11.18
CA TYR A 685 -19.94 -6.93 -11.48
C TYR A 685 -18.69 -7.77 -11.18
N LEU A 686 -17.50 -7.30 -11.58
CA LEU A 686 -16.23 -8.01 -11.37
C LEU A 686 -15.89 -8.27 -9.90
N LEU A 687 -16.39 -7.43 -8.98
CA LEU A 687 -16.13 -7.51 -7.54
C LEU A 687 -17.35 -7.98 -6.73
N LEU A 688 -18.52 -8.16 -7.36
CA LEU A 688 -19.73 -8.62 -6.67
C LEU A 688 -19.57 -10.08 -6.24
N GLN A 689 -19.10 -10.27 -5.00
CA GLN A 689 -18.87 -11.55 -4.35
C GLN A 689 -19.55 -11.58 -2.98
N ARG A 690 -19.96 -12.77 -2.53
CA ARG A 690 -20.68 -12.96 -1.27
C ARG A 690 -19.87 -12.46 -0.07
N ASN A 691 -18.61 -12.83 0.01
CA ASN A 691 -17.68 -12.45 1.09
C ASN A 691 -17.43 -10.94 1.14
N LEU A 692 -17.40 -10.24 0.00
CA LEU A 692 -17.27 -8.78 -0.06
C LEU A 692 -18.47 -8.10 0.62
N ILE A 693 -19.69 -8.49 0.23
CA ILE A 693 -20.92 -7.91 0.78
C ILE A 693 -21.06 -8.26 2.26
N TYR A 694 -20.82 -9.51 2.63
CA TYR A 694 -20.79 -9.96 4.01
C TYR A 694 -19.80 -9.13 4.84
N THR A 695 -18.57 -8.97 4.37
CA THR A 695 -17.55 -8.16 5.07
C THR A 695 -17.99 -6.71 5.23
N ALA A 696 -18.54 -6.09 4.18
CA ALA A 696 -18.99 -4.69 4.22
C ALA A 696 -20.12 -4.47 5.24
N ILE A 697 -21.13 -5.34 5.27
CA ILE A 697 -22.26 -5.25 6.19
C ILE A 697 -21.81 -5.45 7.64
N THR A 698 -20.92 -6.41 7.89
CA THR A 698 -20.41 -6.68 9.24
C THR A 698 -19.53 -5.56 9.81
N ARG A 699 -19.17 -4.55 9.03
CA ARG A 699 -18.48 -3.36 9.55
C ARG A 699 -19.44 -2.42 10.31
N GLY A 700 -20.75 -2.52 10.11
CA GLY A 700 -21.75 -1.66 10.76
C GLY A 700 -22.12 -2.15 12.16
N ARG A 701 -22.06 -1.26 13.16
CA ARG A 701 -22.42 -1.58 14.55
C ARG A 701 -23.84 -1.19 14.95
N LYS A 702 -24.32 -0.03 14.48
CA LYS A 702 -25.65 0.52 14.81
C LYS A 702 -26.55 0.66 13.59
N LEU A 703 -25.97 0.85 12.40
CA LEU A 703 -26.71 1.15 11.20
C LEU A 703 -25.97 0.68 9.94
N VAL A 704 -26.69 0.05 9.01
CA VAL A 704 -26.23 -0.26 7.64
C VAL A 704 -27.26 0.24 6.64
N TYR A 705 -26.81 1.03 5.67
CA TYR A 705 -27.58 1.45 4.49
C TYR A 705 -26.96 0.86 3.23
N LEU A 706 -27.73 0.06 2.51
CA LEU A 706 -27.40 -0.38 1.16
C LEU A 706 -28.11 0.54 0.16
N VAL A 707 -27.40 0.99 -0.88
CA VAL A 707 -27.97 1.85 -1.93
C VAL A 707 -27.63 1.26 -3.30
N GLY A 708 -28.63 0.94 -4.12
CA GLY A 708 -28.40 0.38 -5.44
C GLY A 708 -29.49 -0.60 -5.87
N THR A 709 -29.14 -1.68 -6.56
CA THR A 709 -30.13 -2.59 -7.16
C THR A 709 -30.19 -3.96 -6.48
N LYS A 710 -31.39 -4.52 -6.33
CA LYS A 710 -31.57 -5.91 -5.85
C LYS A 710 -30.90 -6.91 -6.78
N LYS A 711 -30.85 -6.61 -8.09
CA LYS A 711 -30.14 -7.39 -9.10
C LYS A 711 -28.65 -7.53 -8.78
N ALA A 712 -27.96 -6.42 -8.54
CA ALA A 712 -26.53 -6.44 -8.19
C ALA A 712 -26.27 -7.20 -6.89
N LEU A 713 -27.11 -6.99 -5.88
CA LEU A 713 -27.01 -7.73 -4.62
C LEU A 713 -27.23 -9.24 -4.81
N SER A 714 -28.20 -9.65 -5.63
CA SER A 714 -28.45 -11.06 -5.94
C SER A 714 -27.28 -11.72 -6.67
N ILE A 715 -26.65 -11.01 -7.62
CA ILE A 715 -25.42 -11.46 -8.29
C ILE A 715 -24.32 -11.73 -7.25
N ALA A 716 -24.09 -10.78 -6.34
CA ALA A 716 -23.06 -10.92 -5.31
C ALA A 716 -23.32 -12.12 -4.38
N ILE A 717 -24.56 -12.28 -3.90
CA ILE A 717 -24.93 -13.34 -2.95
C ILE A 717 -24.80 -14.74 -3.60
N ARG A 718 -25.18 -14.88 -4.87
CA ARG A 718 -25.06 -16.14 -5.61
C ARG A 718 -23.62 -16.46 -5.99
N ASN A 719 -22.75 -15.47 -6.07
CA ASN A 719 -21.34 -15.64 -6.36
C ASN A 719 -20.56 -16.09 -5.11
N ASP A 720 -20.63 -17.40 -4.85
CA ASP A 720 -19.91 -18.07 -3.76
C ASP A 720 -18.50 -18.53 -4.15
N ARG A 721 -18.07 -18.24 -5.39
CA ARG A 721 -16.77 -18.63 -5.91
C ARG A 721 -15.78 -17.53 -5.55
N PRO A 722 -15.05 -17.61 -4.42
CA PRO A 722 -13.88 -16.76 -4.25
C PRO A 722 -12.95 -17.01 -5.44
N HIS A 723 -12.25 -15.98 -5.88
CA HIS A 723 -11.20 -16.15 -6.88
C HIS A 723 -10.31 -17.32 -6.45
N ARG A 724 -10.16 -18.32 -7.33
CA ARG A 724 -9.47 -19.56 -7.01
C ARG A 724 -8.02 -19.24 -6.69
N ARG A 725 -7.65 -19.17 -5.41
CA ARG A 725 -6.25 -19.03 -5.00
C ARG A 725 -5.57 -20.39 -5.11
N TYR A 726 -4.40 -20.42 -5.73
CA TYR A 726 -3.59 -21.63 -5.84
C TYR A 726 -2.72 -21.75 -4.59
N SER A 727 -2.97 -22.77 -3.77
CA SER A 727 -2.29 -23.08 -2.52
C SER A 727 -2.22 -24.60 -2.35
N LEU A 728 -1.10 -25.09 -1.83
CA LEU A 728 -0.89 -26.47 -1.38
C LEU A 728 -0.78 -26.58 0.14
N LEU A 729 -1.02 -25.48 0.88
CA LEU A 729 -0.84 -25.43 2.33
C LEU A 729 -1.68 -26.49 3.06
N ALA A 730 -2.95 -26.67 2.69
CA ALA A 730 -3.83 -27.67 3.31
C ALA A 730 -3.32 -29.11 3.09
N GLN A 731 -2.81 -29.42 1.90
CA GLN A 731 -2.22 -30.72 1.55
C GLN A 731 -0.92 -30.95 2.32
N ARG A 732 -0.07 -29.93 2.39
CA ARG A 732 1.20 -29.99 3.14
C ARG A 732 0.97 -30.17 4.63
N LEU A 733 -0.02 -29.48 5.20
CA LEU A 733 -0.43 -29.68 6.60
C LEU A 733 -0.88 -31.13 6.86
N LYS A 734 -1.65 -31.75 5.95
CA LYS A 734 -2.02 -33.17 6.07
C LYS A 734 -0.83 -34.13 6.05
N ALA A 735 0.22 -33.79 5.31
CA ALA A 735 1.44 -34.59 5.28
C ALA A 735 2.30 -34.37 6.54
N SER A 736 2.32 -33.16 7.09
CA SER A 736 3.13 -32.80 8.26
C SER A 736 2.48 -33.14 9.60
N ILE A 737 1.14 -33.13 9.67
CA ILE A 737 0.37 -33.30 10.91
C ILE A 737 -0.49 -34.56 10.77
N ARG A 738 -0.25 -35.56 11.62
CA ARG A 738 -1.16 -36.71 11.72
C ARG A 738 -2.54 -36.21 12.19
N PRO A 739 -3.65 -36.63 11.56
CA PRO A 739 -4.97 -36.11 11.89
C PRO A 739 -5.29 -36.31 13.39
N VAL A 740 -5.81 -35.25 14.01
CA VAL A 740 -6.34 -35.28 15.38
C VAL A 740 -7.45 -36.33 15.42
N ARG A 741 -7.31 -37.32 16.31
CA ARG A 741 -8.31 -38.40 16.48
C ARG A 741 -9.53 -37.92 17.23
#